data_AF-A0A2V7KS60-F1
#
_entry.id   AF-A0A2V7KS60-F1
#
_cell.length_a   1.000
_cell.length_b   1.000
_cell.length_c   1.000
_cell.angle_alpha   90.00
_cell.angle_beta   90.00
_cell.angle_gamma   90.00
#
_symmetry.space_group_name_H-M   'P 1'
#
loop_
_entity.id
_entity.type
_entity.pdbx_description
1 polymer ?
#
loop_
_entity_poly.entity_id
_entity_poly.type
_entity_poly.pdbx_seq_one_letter_code
_entity_poly.pdbx_strand_id
1 'polypeptide(L)'
;MTRKSLVVVAVAAVSTASLAAGPESTPVLDAMKVELARSLDALQANPTPPYFLGYDLTEVQEFSVTSSFGAITDRSDERRRALDVQLRVGSHGFDNTHSSAHTDFPDFSRFLDAPVDVPIDDDPMAIRAALWYETQQRYRHAVEQLNNARTSARLQVAPEDSSPDFSRESPEHYIEPRLQLTVDRRGWEEKLRRYTAPFAQQRDIYGANAFFTAAVETHSYVNSEGTEIQTSQPRYRLLIAAFSKADDGMELPRYESFFAATPEGLPDDRVVLQAVDRMIADLQTLRRAPVIDPYTGPAILSGRASAVFFHEILGHRLEGHRQKNEDEGQTFTRRVSDAVLPAGFSVYFDPTMQRFGNTDLAGYYRFDDEGVRGRRVAVIERGVLRTFLMSRMPIEGFANSNGHGRRQVGFSPVARQSNLIVQVAAPQTRAQLKQQLLDQIRRQHKPFGLLFDDIEGGFTITHRGIPNAFEVLPIMVYRVFPNGREELVRGVDLIGTPLTVFSKVTAGDDQVAVFNGMCGAESGVVPVSAVSPAVLISQIEVQKKPKSSERAPILPPPPTAAPHDTGDVVLRAMQDELARSMSELRLDTMPRPYFLSYRIDEVSNLDVWGSRGSLTRSDAGRTRRLSVELHVGDYAFDNTNFLSMPTNVAAMVSDFDEGTSGLPLDDDYAAMRRELWLATDRHYKVAVATLAQKRTALANRTRRDPLPDFTREEPVTLGDATPLPRSDQAAIEDLVRGTSAAFRDAPEIYQSDVAWSGGSVRSWYVNSEGTSFTRTAPWAAIRINATTQASDASPLDDGLAVYATSPGDLPTRDTLMQRVRAFADRLTRLRATAPESYNGPVLFEGAAAAELFAFVFGPGLAANRLPDSDLPMFQRFAGMEKGMLDQVGARVLPRSFSVVENPALRVYEGKPIGGALIDDDGVRTRETKLVDHGVLRTLLATRVPVAGISRSTGSRRGDRAGVTNLFVTTDSGLSDAQLRQRALALAKQSGTGYVIVVRRLRNGGAMPRGFAAMIAAMSSSEQGPSVPLADAVKLYPDGHEEPIRGALLSGVTTASFKNIAAASRSRTAATLSTAGGLEGGMLAMVRLIPGGFRGIFALETATYVVPSLLFDDVAIRKPTADNAAPPAFGPPWSAK
;
A
#
# COMPACT_ATOMS: atom_id res chain seq x y z
N MET A 1 -14.42 -72.80 -53.79
CA MET A 1 -14.94 -71.53 -53.24
C MET A 1 -13.76 -70.77 -52.64
N THR A 2 -13.42 -69.64 -53.24
CA THR A 2 -12.02 -69.21 -53.46
C THR A 2 -11.38 -68.54 -52.24
N ARG A 3 -10.90 -69.37 -51.31
CA ARG A 3 -9.79 -69.05 -50.42
C ARG A 3 -8.47 -69.26 -51.16
N LYS A 4 -7.55 -68.31 -51.12
CA LYS A 4 -6.10 -68.59 -51.02
C LYS A 4 -5.31 -67.34 -50.64
N SER A 5 -4.41 -67.57 -49.71
CA SER A 5 -3.44 -66.69 -49.06
C SER A 5 -2.47 -66.02 -50.03
N LEU A 6 -1.91 -64.87 -49.64
CA LEU A 6 -0.51 -64.55 -49.92
C LEU A 6 0.07 -63.60 -48.86
N VAL A 7 1.25 -63.96 -48.37
CA VAL A 7 2.13 -63.21 -47.48
C VAL A 7 2.91 -62.18 -48.31
N VAL A 8 3.04 -60.94 -47.82
CA VAL A 8 4.12 -60.02 -48.22
C VAL A 8 4.64 -59.31 -46.97
N VAL A 9 5.94 -59.51 -46.71
CA VAL A 9 6.75 -58.77 -45.74
C VAL A 9 6.99 -57.37 -46.31
N ALA A 10 6.62 -56.32 -45.57
CA ALA A 10 6.94 -54.93 -45.90
C ALA A 10 7.81 -54.32 -44.80
N VAL A 11 8.95 -53.80 -45.23
CA VAL A 11 10.00 -53.14 -44.45
C VAL A 11 9.43 -51.96 -43.65
N ALA A 12 9.67 -51.93 -42.34
CA ALA A 12 9.35 -50.80 -41.48
C ALA A 12 10.24 -49.61 -41.86
N ALA A 13 9.63 -48.58 -42.44
CA ALA A 13 10.28 -47.28 -42.65
C ALA A 13 10.46 -46.58 -41.30
N VAL A 14 11.71 -46.22 -41.00
CA VAL A 14 12.08 -45.36 -39.87
C VAL A 14 11.47 -43.98 -40.10
N SER A 15 10.45 -43.64 -39.31
CA SER A 15 9.97 -42.27 -39.19
C SER A 15 11.04 -41.47 -38.43
N THR A 16 11.79 -40.64 -39.13
CA THR A 16 12.64 -39.62 -38.51
C THR A 16 11.75 -38.69 -37.69
N ALA A 17 11.83 -38.82 -36.37
CA ALA A 17 11.22 -37.87 -35.44
C ALA A 17 11.75 -36.48 -35.77
N SER A 18 10.84 -35.55 -36.07
CA SER A 18 11.15 -34.13 -36.17
C SER A 18 11.74 -33.69 -34.83
N LEU A 19 12.99 -33.22 -34.84
CA LEU A 19 13.55 -32.41 -33.77
C LEU A 19 12.57 -31.25 -33.56
N ALA A 20 11.86 -31.25 -32.43
CA ALA A 20 11.06 -30.11 -32.03
C ALA A 20 12.04 -28.93 -31.84
N ALA A 21 11.83 -27.86 -32.59
CA ALA A 21 12.51 -26.59 -32.35
C ALA A 21 12.32 -26.21 -30.87
N GLY A 22 13.39 -25.80 -30.20
CA GLY A 22 13.30 -25.25 -28.85
C GLY A 22 12.33 -24.05 -28.82
N PRO A 23 11.76 -23.70 -27.67
CA PRO A 23 10.84 -22.56 -27.57
C PRO A 23 11.51 -21.28 -28.11
N GLU A 24 10.86 -20.62 -29.07
CA GLU A 24 11.31 -19.35 -29.65
C GLU A 24 11.20 -18.19 -28.65
N SER A 25 11.99 -17.13 -28.87
CA SER A 25 11.97 -15.91 -28.05
C SER A 25 10.57 -15.27 -28.03
N THR A 26 10.17 -14.73 -26.88
CA THR A 26 8.85 -14.08 -26.73
C THR A 26 8.92 -12.61 -27.14
N PRO A 27 7.80 -11.98 -27.59
CA PRO A 27 7.78 -10.55 -27.91
C PRO A 27 8.27 -9.65 -26.78
N VAL A 28 8.04 -10.07 -25.53
CA VAL A 28 8.53 -9.40 -24.32
C VAL A 28 10.06 -9.48 -24.25
N LEU A 29 10.63 -10.69 -24.32
CA LEU A 29 12.07 -10.90 -24.25
C LEU A 29 12.81 -10.19 -25.39
N ASP A 30 12.26 -10.23 -26.61
CA ASP A 30 12.80 -9.51 -27.77
C ASP A 30 12.80 -7.98 -27.56
N ALA A 31 11.69 -7.43 -27.06
CA ALA A 31 11.59 -6.01 -26.74
C ALA A 31 12.63 -5.60 -25.69
N MET A 32 12.83 -6.41 -24.65
CA MET A 32 13.85 -6.18 -23.61
C MET A 32 15.25 -6.15 -24.20
N LYS A 33 15.61 -7.13 -25.04
CA LYS A 33 16.93 -7.22 -25.67
C LYS A 33 17.23 -6.02 -26.56
N VAL A 34 16.28 -5.66 -27.42
CA VAL A 34 16.44 -4.52 -28.34
C VAL A 34 16.62 -3.21 -27.55
N GLU A 35 15.85 -3.02 -26.49
CA GLU A 35 15.95 -1.79 -25.70
C GLU A 35 17.19 -1.74 -24.81
N LEU A 36 17.65 -2.88 -24.29
CA LEU A 36 18.86 -2.98 -23.49
C LEU A 36 20.08 -2.59 -24.32
N ALA A 37 20.21 -3.17 -25.52
CA ALA A 37 21.29 -2.83 -26.44
C ALA A 37 21.28 -1.35 -26.81
N ARG A 38 20.10 -0.82 -27.20
CA ARG A 38 19.93 0.59 -27.54
C ARG A 38 20.28 1.52 -26.39
N SER A 39 19.85 1.20 -25.18
CA SER A 39 20.08 2.03 -23.99
C SER A 39 21.55 2.05 -23.60
N LEU A 40 22.23 0.89 -23.63
CA LEU A 40 23.67 0.82 -23.39
C LEU A 40 24.44 1.67 -24.41
N ASP A 41 24.20 1.45 -25.70
CA ASP A 41 24.88 2.17 -26.79
C ASP A 41 24.70 3.69 -26.65
N ALA A 42 23.48 4.14 -26.35
CA ALA A 42 23.19 5.55 -26.17
C ALA A 42 23.85 6.14 -24.91
N LEU A 43 23.90 5.38 -23.82
CA LEU A 43 24.49 5.84 -22.56
C LEU A 43 26.03 5.85 -22.58
N GLN A 44 26.69 5.09 -23.47
CA GLN A 44 28.16 5.10 -23.58
C GLN A 44 28.75 6.49 -23.89
N ALA A 45 27.99 7.37 -24.52
CA ALA A 45 28.44 8.74 -24.83
C ALA A 45 28.44 9.69 -23.62
N ASN A 46 27.89 9.27 -22.48
CA ASN A 46 27.81 10.11 -21.29
C ASN A 46 29.11 10.09 -20.45
N PRO A 47 29.38 11.11 -19.62
CA PRO A 47 30.60 11.18 -18.81
C PRO A 47 30.80 10.02 -17.82
N THR A 48 29.69 9.43 -17.35
CA THR A 48 29.70 8.32 -16.39
C THR A 48 28.92 7.16 -16.99
N PRO A 49 29.46 6.43 -17.98
CA PRO A 49 28.71 5.40 -18.67
C PRO A 49 28.39 4.23 -17.71
N PRO A 50 27.23 3.57 -17.86
CA PRO A 50 26.94 2.34 -17.14
C PRO A 50 27.88 1.23 -17.60
N TYR A 51 28.43 0.48 -16.64
CA TYR A 51 29.21 -0.71 -16.93
C TYR A 51 28.36 -1.99 -16.86
N PHE A 52 27.18 -1.91 -16.26
CA PHE A 52 26.20 -2.99 -16.18
C PHE A 52 24.77 -2.45 -16.30
N LEU A 53 23.95 -3.12 -17.09
CA LEU A 53 22.50 -2.90 -17.20
C LEU A 53 21.78 -4.24 -17.24
N GLY A 54 20.76 -4.43 -16.40
CA GLY A 54 19.88 -5.59 -16.40
C GLY A 54 18.42 -5.16 -16.36
N TYR A 55 17.59 -5.86 -17.12
CA TYR A 55 16.14 -5.74 -17.08
C TYR A 55 15.53 -7.03 -16.56
N ASP A 56 14.64 -6.89 -15.59
CA ASP A 56 13.89 -7.97 -15.00
C ASP A 56 12.39 -7.64 -15.08
N LEU A 57 11.64 -8.45 -15.84
CA LEU A 57 10.20 -8.38 -15.94
C LEU A 57 9.56 -9.60 -15.28
N THR A 58 8.81 -9.35 -14.20
CA THR A 58 8.00 -10.36 -13.52
C THR A 58 6.54 -10.18 -13.89
N GLU A 59 5.98 -11.14 -14.61
CA GLU A 59 4.54 -11.23 -14.86
C GLU A 59 3.90 -12.24 -13.91
N VAL A 60 2.96 -11.79 -13.10
CA VAL A 60 2.19 -12.62 -12.17
C VAL A 60 0.76 -12.71 -12.67
N GLN A 61 0.26 -13.94 -12.83
CA GLN A 61 -1.16 -14.24 -12.92
C GLN A 61 -1.56 -14.89 -11.61
N GLU A 62 -2.45 -14.26 -10.84
CA GLU A 62 -2.84 -14.73 -9.51
C GLU A 62 -4.36 -14.75 -9.36
N PHE A 63 -4.85 -15.80 -8.72
CA PHE A 63 -6.19 -15.86 -8.17
C PHE A 63 -6.07 -16.06 -6.66
N SER A 64 -6.72 -15.18 -5.89
CA SER A 64 -6.77 -15.29 -4.45
C SER A 64 -8.20 -15.23 -3.91
N VAL A 65 -8.46 -15.97 -2.84
CA VAL A 65 -9.74 -15.97 -2.13
C VAL A 65 -9.47 -16.00 -0.64
N THR A 66 -10.20 -15.17 0.10
CA THR A 66 -10.23 -15.20 1.56
C THR A 66 -11.64 -15.50 2.05
N SER A 67 -11.73 -16.34 3.08
CA SER A 67 -12.98 -16.59 3.79
C SER A 67 -12.81 -16.47 5.28
N SER A 68 -13.90 -16.11 5.96
CA SER A 68 -14.01 -16.06 7.40
C SER A 68 -15.37 -16.62 7.82
N PHE A 69 -15.37 -17.50 8.81
CA PHE A 69 -16.58 -18.08 9.42
C PHE A 69 -17.66 -18.60 8.45
N GLY A 70 -17.27 -19.12 7.28
CA GLY A 70 -18.20 -19.66 6.28
C GLY A 70 -18.65 -18.68 5.19
N ALA A 71 -18.18 -17.44 5.20
CA ALA A 71 -18.46 -16.42 4.19
C ALA A 71 -17.19 -15.99 3.44
N ILE A 72 -17.33 -15.60 2.18
CA ILE A 72 -16.21 -15.02 1.42
C ILE A 72 -16.09 -13.55 1.80
N THR A 73 -14.90 -13.18 2.28
CA THR A 73 -14.59 -11.80 2.69
C THR A 73 -13.82 -11.06 1.61
N ASP A 74 -13.06 -11.77 0.78
CA ASP A 74 -12.31 -11.18 -0.33
C ASP A 74 -12.10 -12.18 -1.46
N ARG A 75 -12.01 -11.66 -2.69
CA ARG A 75 -11.62 -12.42 -3.89
C ARG A 75 -10.93 -11.48 -4.87
N SER A 76 -9.77 -11.88 -5.36
CA SER A 76 -9.06 -11.17 -6.43
C SER A 76 -8.64 -12.10 -7.57
N ASP A 77 -8.65 -11.56 -8.78
CA ASP A 77 -7.99 -12.10 -9.96
C ASP A 77 -7.07 -10.98 -10.47
N GLU A 78 -5.76 -11.18 -10.37
CA GLU A 78 -4.76 -10.19 -10.76
C GLU A 78 -3.92 -10.72 -11.93
N ARG A 79 -3.67 -9.85 -12.91
CA ARG A 79 -2.61 -10.05 -13.88
C ARG A 79 -1.80 -8.77 -13.97
N ARG A 80 -0.54 -8.84 -13.56
CA ARG A 80 0.35 -7.70 -13.50
C ARG A 80 1.70 -8.04 -14.09
N ARG A 81 2.32 -7.08 -14.77
CA ARG A 81 3.70 -7.15 -15.24
C ARG A 81 4.47 -5.98 -14.65
N ALA A 82 5.46 -6.28 -13.84
CA ALA A 82 6.29 -5.29 -13.15
C ALA A 82 7.73 -5.33 -13.67
N LEU A 83 8.35 -4.15 -13.75
CA LEU A 83 9.74 -3.97 -14.18
C LEU A 83 10.63 -3.54 -13.02
N ASP A 84 11.78 -4.21 -12.96
CA ASP A 84 12.95 -3.77 -12.21
C ASP A 84 14.14 -3.56 -13.17
N VAL A 85 14.85 -2.44 -12.99
CA VAL A 85 16.02 -2.08 -13.78
C VAL A 85 17.24 -1.99 -12.86
N GLN A 86 18.20 -2.90 -13.05
CA GLN A 86 19.48 -2.88 -12.35
C GLN A 86 20.50 -2.13 -13.22
N LEU A 87 20.86 -0.91 -12.82
CA LEU A 87 21.82 -0.08 -13.54
C LEU A 87 22.98 0.29 -12.63
N ARG A 88 24.21 0.01 -13.09
CA ARG A 88 25.44 0.33 -12.34
C ARG A 88 26.39 1.21 -13.12
N VAL A 89 26.88 2.28 -12.47
CA VAL A 89 27.85 3.25 -13.01
C VAL A 89 29.09 3.31 -12.12
N GLY A 90 30.27 3.51 -12.72
CA GLY A 90 31.56 3.42 -12.01
C GLY A 90 32.35 2.20 -12.47
N SER A 91 32.64 1.27 -11.56
CA SER A 91 33.35 0.03 -11.88
C SER A 91 32.91 -1.10 -10.95
N HIS A 92 33.18 -2.35 -11.32
CA HIS A 92 32.93 -3.50 -10.43
C HIS A 92 33.54 -3.35 -9.03
N GLY A 93 34.70 -2.67 -8.91
CA GLY A 93 35.37 -2.45 -7.63
C GLY A 93 34.75 -1.36 -6.77
N PHE A 94 34.12 -0.36 -7.39
CA PHE A 94 33.52 0.79 -6.70
C PHE A 94 32.43 1.41 -7.61
N ASP A 95 31.17 1.37 -7.18
CA ASP A 95 30.04 1.88 -7.97
C ASP A 95 28.98 2.64 -7.15
N ASN A 96 27.85 2.96 -7.79
CA ASN A 96 26.74 3.69 -7.17
C ASN A 96 26.02 2.94 -6.03
N THR A 97 26.31 1.66 -5.82
CA THR A 97 25.77 0.86 -4.72
C THR A 97 26.71 0.77 -3.54
N HIS A 98 27.91 1.37 -3.61
CA HIS A 98 28.87 1.39 -2.52
C HIS A 98 28.22 1.96 -1.26
N SER A 99 28.23 1.18 -0.18
CA SER A 99 27.58 1.56 1.07
C SER A 99 28.22 2.83 1.62
N SER A 100 27.46 3.93 1.67
CA SER A 100 27.82 5.07 2.50
C SER A 100 27.46 4.75 3.94
N ALA A 101 28.44 4.59 4.82
CA ALA A 101 28.16 4.46 6.24
C ALA A 101 27.37 5.69 6.71
N HIS A 102 26.38 5.50 7.58
CA HIS A 102 25.57 6.55 8.22
C HIS A 102 24.68 7.42 7.32
N THR A 103 23.44 6.97 7.18
CA THR A 103 22.28 7.86 7.30
C THR A 103 21.41 7.38 8.47
N ASP A 104 21.40 8.14 9.57
CA ASP A 104 20.54 7.90 10.75
C ASP A 104 19.03 8.05 10.45
N PHE A 105 18.68 8.41 9.22
CA PHE A 105 17.31 8.47 8.72
C PHE A 105 17.01 7.24 7.85
N PRO A 106 15.86 6.56 8.04
CA PRO A 106 15.37 5.57 7.10
C PRO A 106 15.40 6.16 5.69
N ASP A 107 15.94 5.43 4.72
CA ASP A 107 15.86 5.83 3.33
C ASP A 107 14.41 5.71 2.85
N PHE A 108 13.63 6.78 3.10
CA PHE A 108 12.23 6.85 2.72
C PHE A 108 12.02 6.79 1.21
N SER A 109 13.07 6.96 0.39
CA SER A 109 12.99 6.77 -1.05
C SER A 109 12.67 5.32 -1.43
N ARG A 110 13.13 4.33 -0.64
CA ARG A 110 12.80 2.91 -0.82
C ARG A 110 11.32 2.57 -0.64
N PHE A 111 10.58 3.37 0.12
CA PHE A 111 9.12 3.21 0.26
C PHE A 111 8.35 3.77 -0.94
N LEU A 112 9.00 4.59 -1.79
CA LEU A 112 8.40 5.27 -2.94
C LEU A 112 8.89 4.73 -4.29
N ASP A 113 9.97 3.94 -4.31
CA ASP A 113 10.46 3.17 -5.46
C ASP A 113 9.58 1.93 -5.71
N ALA A 114 8.29 2.17 -5.97
CA ALA A 114 7.35 1.12 -6.35
C ALA A 114 7.77 0.48 -7.69
N PRO A 115 7.48 -0.82 -7.90
CA PRO A 115 7.73 -1.46 -9.19
C PRO A 115 6.99 -0.71 -10.30
N VAL A 116 7.64 -0.54 -11.46
CA VAL A 116 7.03 0.15 -12.60
C VAL A 116 6.12 -0.82 -13.33
N ASP A 117 4.83 -0.50 -13.41
CA ASP A 117 3.88 -1.27 -14.20
C ASP A 117 4.22 -1.15 -15.70
N VAL A 118 4.36 -2.29 -16.37
CA VAL A 118 4.63 -2.40 -17.80
C VAL A 118 3.38 -2.93 -18.51
N PRO A 119 3.08 -2.52 -19.75
CA PRO A 119 1.96 -3.05 -20.51
C PRO A 119 1.83 -4.57 -20.43
N ILE A 120 0.63 -5.03 -20.10
CA ILE A 120 0.25 -6.45 -20.12
C ILE A 120 -0.04 -6.93 -21.55
N ASP A 121 -0.34 -5.99 -22.45
CA ASP A 121 -0.36 -6.21 -23.89
C ASP A 121 1.08 -6.45 -24.39
N ASP A 122 1.28 -7.44 -25.25
CA ASP A 122 2.59 -7.78 -25.83
C ASP A 122 2.98 -6.83 -26.99
N ASP A 123 2.68 -5.52 -26.87
CA ASP A 123 3.09 -4.48 -27.82
C ASP A 123 4.58 -4.12 -27.60
N PRO A 124 5.47 -4.43 -28.56
CA PRO A 124 6.91 -4.21 -28.37
C PRO A 124 7.28 -2.75 -28.15
N MET A 125 6.60 -1.81 -28.82
CA MET A 125 6.95 -0.38 -28.69
C MET A 125 6.52 0.17 -27.33
N ALA A 126 5.37 -0.24 -26.81
CA ALA A 126 4.90 0.16 -25.49
C ALA A 126 5.78 -0.40 -24.36
N ILE A 127 6.21 -1.66 -24.48
CA ILE A 127 7.17 -2.27 -23.52
C ILE A 127 8.51 -1.52 -23.55
N ARG A 128 9.05 -1.27 -24.76
CA ARG A 128 10.30 -0.51 -24.92
C ARG A 128 10.20 0.93 -24.41
N ALA A 129 9.03 1.55 -24.52
CA ALA A 129 8.77 2.88 -23.95
C ALA A 129 8.97 2.90 -22.44
N ALA A 130 8.40 1.92 -21.74
CA ALA A 130 8.50 1.80 -20.29
C ALA A 130 9.95 1.52 -19.86
N LEU A 131 10.60 0.55 -20.51
CA LEU A 131 12.01 0.21 -20.29
C LEU A 131 12.94 1.42 -20.48
N TRP A 132 12.77 2.15 -21.57
CA TRP A 132 13.54 3.36 -21.86
C TRP A 132 13.38 4.39 -20.75
N TYR A 133 12.14 4.77 -20.43
CA TYR A 133 11.88 5.84 -19.48
C TYR A 133 12.45 5.51 -18.10
N GLU A 134 12.25 4.27 -17.63
CA GLU A 134 12.77 3.83 -16.34
C GLU A 134 14.30 3.75 -16.33
N THR A 135 14.93 3.30 -17.42
CA THR A 135 16.39 3.31 -17.56
C THR A 135 16.96 4.72 -17.40
N GLN A 136 16.28 5.74 -17.90
CA GLN A 136 16.70 7.14 -17.73
C GLN A 136 16.61 7.61 -16.28
N GLN A 137 15.54 7.24 -15.57
CA GLN A 137 15.39 7.58 -14.15
C GLN A 137 16.50 6.93 -13.33
N ARG A 138 16.73 5.63 -13.56
CA ARG A 138 17.76 4.85 -12.86
C ARG A 138 19.16 5.32 -13.19
N TYR A 139 19.44 5.74 -14.42
CA TYR A 139 20.74 6.30 -14.78
C TYR A 139 21.04 7.59 -14.01
N ARG A 140 20.09 8.54 -13.96
CA ARG A 140 20.27 9.80 -13.22
C ARG A 140 20.50 9.53 -11.73
N HIS A 141 19.66 8.67 -11.14
CA HIS A 141 19.79 8.30 -9.74
C HIS A 141 21.12 7.60 -9.45
N ALA A 142 21.57 6.69 -10.32
CA ALA A 142 22.84 6.00 -10.16
C ALA A 142 24.05 6.95 -10.24
N VAL A 143 24.02 7.97 -11.11
CA VAL A 143 25.09 8.98 -11.18
C VAL A 143 25.12 9.83 -9.90
N GLU A 144 23.97 10.24 -9.38
CA GLU A 144 23.88 10.96 -8.10
C GLU A 144 24.40 10.11 -6.93
N GLN A 145 23.96 8.85 -6.85
CA GLN A 145 24.42 7.88 -5.86
C GLN A 145 25.94 7.66 -5.93
N LEU A 146 26.53 7.53 -7.13
CA LEU A 146 27.98 7.38 -7.28
C LEU A 146 28.73 8.61 -6.77
N ASN A 147 28.21 9.83 -7.02
CA ASN A 147 28.82 11.05 -6.52
C ASN A 147 28.73 11.16 -5.00
N ASN A 148 27.60 10.76 -4.41
CA ASN A 148 27.42 10.68 -2.97
C ASN A 148 28.38 9.64 -2.37
N ALA A 149 28.44 8.43 -2.93
CA ALA A 149 29.36 7.37 -2.51
C ALA A 149 30.82 7.81 -2.54
N ARG A 150 31.27 8.47 -3.63
CA ARG A 150 32.63 9.03 -3.73
C ARG A 150 32.91 10.11 -2.69
N THR A 151 31.89 10.90 -2.34
CA THR A 151 32.01 11.95 -1.31
C THR A 151 32.11 11.31 0.07
N SER A 152 31.20 10.41 0.41
CA SER A 152 31.19 9.68 1.68
C SER A 152 32.49 8.90 1.89
N ALA A 153 32.98 8.17 0.88
CA ALA A 153 34.24 7.42 0.95
C ALA A 153 35.47 8.31 1.20
N ARG A 154 35.43 9.61 0.87
CA ARG A 154 36.51 10.57 1.19
C ARG A 154 36.39 11.15 2.60
N LEU A 155 35.18 11.15 3.16
CA LEU A 155 34.89 11.69 4.49
C LEU A 155 35.03 10.62 5.59
N GLN A 156 34.94 9.34 5.21
CA GLN A 156 34.93 8.19 6.11
C GLN A 156 36.29 7.51 6.19
N VAL A 157 36.47 6.73 7.26
CA VAL A 157 37.62 5.83 7.38
C VAL A 157 37.44 4.69 6.37
N ALA A 158 38.55 4.13 5.87
CA ALA A 158 38.51 3.00 4.96
C ALA A 158 37.76 1.81 5.61
N PRO A 159 36.86 1.13 4.87
CA PRO A 159 36.07 0.02 5.40
C PRO A 159 36.96 -1.18 5.73
N GLU A 160 36.53 -2.00 6.70
CA GLU A 160 37.20 -3.26 7.05
C GLU A 160 37.20 -4.26 5.88
N ASP A 161 36.11 -4.36 5.12
CA ASP A 161 36.00 -5.18 3.90
C ASP A 161 36.25 -4.31 2.65
N SER A 162 37.29 -4.65 1.89
CA SER A 162 37.70 -3.95 0.66
C SER A 162 37.25 -4.65 -0.64
N SER A 163 36.34 -5.62 -0.53
CA SER A 163 35.88 -6.40 -1.66
C SER A 163 35.10 -5.55 -2.66
N PRO A 164 35.13 -5.91 -3.97
CA PRO A 164 34.38 -5.22 -5.01
C PRO A 164 32.89 -5.07 -4.68
N ASP A 165 32.23 -4.06 -5.25
CA ASP A 165 30.79 -3.85 -5.09
C ASP A 165 29.95 -4.79 -5.94
N PHE A 166 30.50 -5.30 -7.05
CA PHE A 166 29.78 -6.21 -7.94
C PHE A 166 30.69 -7.22 -8.64
N SER A 167 30.33 -8.50 -8.58
CA SER A 167 31.04 -9.58 -9.30
C SER A 167 30.70 -9.60 -10.79
N ARG A 168 31.56 -10.25 -11.59
CA ARG A 168 31.23 -10.68 -12.96
C ARG A 168 30.85 -12.14 -12.94
N GLU A 169 29.77 -12.49 -13.63
CA GLU A 169 29.28 -13.86 -13.70
C GLU A 169 29.24 -14.36 -15.15
N SER A 170 29.14 -15.67 -15.34
CA SER A 170 29.00 -16.25 -16.69
C SER A 170 27.58 -16.04 -17.19
N PRO A 171 27.37 -15.62 -18.45
CA PRO A 171 26.03 -15.45 -18.99
C PRO A 171 25.31 -16.80 -19.10
N GLU A 172 24.02 -16.79 -18.78
CA GLU A 172 23.14 -17.95 -18.86
C GLU A 172 22.10 -17.76 -19.97
N HIS A 173 21.82 -18.81 -20.74
CA HIS A 173 20.78 -18.79 -21.77
C HIS A 173 19.77 -19.92 -21.48
N TYR A 174 18.56 -19.56 -21.09
CA TYR A 174 17.50 -20.52 -20.76
C TYR A 174 16.13 -19.94 -21.02
N ILE A 175 15.33 -20.60 -21.87
CA ILE A 175 13.95 -20.18 -22.16
C ILE A 175 13.05 -21.40 -21.98
N GLU A 176 12.01 -21.28 -21.15
CA GLU A 176 10.94 -22.28 -21.05
C GLU A 176 9.57 -21.68 -21.42
N PRO A 177 8.59 -22.52 -21.82
CA PRO A 177 7.26 -22.05 -22.18
C PRO A 177 6.56 -21.31 -21.05
N ARG A 178 5.85 -20.23 -21.39
CA ARG A 178 5.00 -19.50 -20.44
C ARG A 178 3.80 -20.36 -20.04
N LEU A 179 3.60 -20.56 -18.75
CA LEU A 179 2.42 -21.21 -18.21
C LEU A 179 1.26 -20.21 -18.11
N GLN A 180 0.04 -20.73 -18.11
CA GLN A 180 -1.19 -19.95 -17.90
C GLN A 180 -1.88 -20.47 -16.65
N LEU A 181 -2.38 -19.57 -15.81
CA LEU A 181 -3.05 -19.96 -14.58
C LEU A 181 -4.38 -20.66 -14.91
N THR A 182 -4.51 -21.92 -14.52
CA THR A 182 -5.77 -22.68 -14.59
C THR A 182 -6.22 -23.06 -13.18
N VAL A 183 -7.39 -22.59 -12.77
CA VAL A 183 -7.94 -22.82 -11.42
C VAL A 183 -9.48 -22.82 -11.44
N ASP A 184 -10.10 -23.75 -10.72
CA ASP A 184 -11.55 -23.78 -10.47
C ASP A 184 -11.91 -22.76 -9.38
N ARG A 185 -12.17 -21.52 -9.81
CA ARG A 185 -12.45 -20.39 -8.92
C ARG A 185 -13.62 -20.66 -7.99
N ARG A 186 -14.76 -21.10 -8.54
CA ARG A 186 -15.98 -21.37 -7.76
C ARG A 186 -15.78 -22.54 -6.80
N GLY A 187 -15.13 -23.61 -7.26
CA GLY A 187 -14.83 -24.76 -6.39
C GLY A 187 -13.96 -24.37 -5.19
N TRP A 188 -12.97 -23.49 -5.37
CA TRP A 188 -12.15 -23.00 -4.26
C TRP A 188 -12.91 -22.07 -3.32
N GLU A 189 -13.78 -21.19 -3.82
CA GLU A 189 -14.67 -20.38 -2.96
C GLU A 189 -15.56 -21.28 -2.09
N GLU A 190 -16.14 -22.36 -2.64
CA GLU A 190 -16.96 -23.31 -1.88
C GLU A 190 -16.16 -24.08 -0.82
N LYS A 191 -14.94 -24.50 -1.15
CA LYS A 191 -14.02 -25.15 -0.20
C LYS A 191 -13.68 -24.23 0.97
N LEU A 192 -13.38 -22.96 0.71
CA LEU A 192 -13.00 -22.01 1.75
C LEU A 192 -14.15 -21.72 2.72
N ARG A 193 -15.38 -21.54 2.20
CA ARG A 193 -16.58 -21.47 3.05
C ARG A 193 -16.70 -22.72 3.93
N ARG A 194 -16.48 -23.92 3.37
CA ARG A 194 -16.52 -25.18 4.11
C ARG A 194 -15.45 -25.28 5.19
N TYR A 195 -14.21 -24.86 4.91
CA TYR A 195 -13.10 -24.97 5.87
C TYR A 195 -13.21 -23.98 7.03
N THR A 196 -13.87 -22.83 6.85
CA THR A 196 -14.02 -21.83 7.91
C THR A 196 -15.34 -21.93 8.69
N ALA A 197 -16.38 -22.57 8.14
CA ALA A 197 -17.66 -22.76 8.81
C ALA A 197 -17.58 -23.43 10.21
N PRO A 198 -16.73 -24.44 10.48
CA PRO A 198 -16.64 -25.07 11.81
C PRO A 198 -16.28 -24.10 12.94
N PHE A 199 -15.48 -23.07 12.65
CA PHE A 199 -15.10 -22.05 13.63
C PHE A 199 -16.29 -21.18 14.06
N ALA A 200 -17.31 -21.03 13.21
CA ALA A 200 -18.48 -20.19 13.51
C ALA A 200 -19.31 -20.73 14.69
N GLN A 201 -19.18 -22.04 14.97
CA GLN A 201 -19.87 -22.72 16.07
C GLN A 201 -19.13 -22.57 17.41
N GLN A 202 -17.90 -22.04 17.41
CA GLN A 202 -17.06 -21.93 18.60
C GLN A 202 -17.25 -20.55 19.25
N ARG A 203 -17.61 -20.52 20.54
CA ARG A 203 -17.82 -19.26 21.28
C ARG A 203 -16.52 -18.59 21.71
N ASP A 204 -15.46 -19.37 21.81
CA ASP A 204 -14.16 -19.01 22.35
C ASP A 204 -13.12 -18.70 21.26
N ILE A 205 -13.48 -18.86 19.98
CA ILE A 205 -12.68 -18.45 18.83
C ILE A 205 -13.31 -17.17 18.28
N TYR A 206 -12.56 -16.07 18.29
CA TYR A 206 -13.07 -14.77 17.85
C TYR A 206 -12.69 -14.44 16.41
N GLY A 207 -11.54 -14.91 15.92
CA GLY A 207 -11.10 -14.75 14.53
C GLY A 207 -10.72 -16.09 13.90
N ALA A 208 -11.13 -16.32 12.65
CA ALA A 208 -10.72 -17.50 11.89
C ALA A 208 -10.81 -17.23 10.38
N ASN A 209 -9.68 -17.37 9.68
CA ASN A 209 -9.56 -17.05 8.26
C ASN A 209 -8.95 -18.22 7.50
N ALA A 210 -9.38 -18.42 6.26
CA ALA A 210 -8.68 -19.25 5.29
C ALA A 210 -8.33 -18.40 4.06
N PHE A 211 -7.07 -18.48 3.63
CA PHE A 211 -6.50 -17.79 2.48
C PHE A 211 -6.04 -18.83 1.47
N PHE A 212 -6.52 -18.71 0.25
CA PHE A 212 -6.06 -19.52 -0.87
C PHE A 212 -5.47 -18.62 -1.95
N THR A 213 -4.28 -18.98 -2.43
CA THR A 213 -3.61 -18.30 -3.54
C THR A 213 -3.17 -19.35 -4.56
N ALA A 214 -3.50 -19.10 -5.82
CA ALA A 214 -3.00 -19.83 -6.98
C ALA A 214 -2.35 -18.84 -7.92
N ALA A 215 -1.05 -18.97 -8.16
CA ALA A 215 -0.28 -18.04 -8.97
C ALA A 215 0.57 -18.76 -10.02
N VAL A 216 0.76 -18.13 -11.17
CA VAL A 216 1.81 -18.43 -12.13
C VAL A 216 2.68 -17.19 -12.26
N GLU A 217 3.95 -17.34 -11.92
CA GLU A 217 4.96 -16.29 -12.03
C GLU A 217 5.85 -16.59 -13.23
N THR A 218 5.90 -15.66 -14.19
CA THR A 218 6.80 -15.72 -15.34
C THR A 218 7.84 -14.63 -15.20
N HIS A 219 9.09 -15.04 -15.07
CA HIS A 219 10.25 -14.18 -14.92
C HIS A 219 11.01 -14.11 -16.24
N SER A 220 11.21 -12.91 -16.78
CA SER A 220 12.01 -12.65 -17.99
C SER A 220 13.16 -11.72 -17.63
N TYR A 221 14.40 -12.18 -17.80
CA TYR A 221 15.59 -11.46 -17.38
C TYR A 221 16.62 -11.38 -18.51
N VAL A 222 17.12 -10.18 -18.77
CA VAL A 222 18.24 -9.94 -19.71
C VAL A 222 19.24 -8.97 -19.10
N ASN A 223 20.53 -9.15 -19.39
CA ASN A 223 21.56 -8.21 -18.95
C ASN A 223 22.65 -7.94 -20.00
N SER A 224 23.45 -6.91 -19.72
CA SER A 224 24.55 -6.44 -20.57
C SER A 224 25.74 -7.41 -20.68
N GLU A 225 25.79 -8.44 -19.84
CA GLU A 225 26.80 -9.51 -19.90
C GLU A 225 26.37 -10.67 -20.80
N GLY A 226 25.15 -10.63 -21.33
CA GLY A 226 24.62 -11.59 -22.30
C GLY A 226 23.66 -12.63 -21.72
N THR A 227 23.28 -12.54 -20.44
CA THR A 227 22.28 -13.44 -19.87
C THR A 227 20.92 -13.23 -20.54
N GLU A 228 20.23 -14.31 -20.87
CA GLU A 228 18.86 -14.35 -21.40
C GLU A 228 18.09 -15.50 -20.74
N ILE A 229 17.21 -15.17 -19.80
CA ILE A 229 16.46 -16.15 -18.99
C ILE A 229 14.95 -15.88 -19.12
N GLN A 230 14.18 -16.93 -19.34
CA GLN A 230 12.74 -16.96 -19.13
C GLN A 230 12.37 -18.21 -18.33
N THR A 231 11.80 -18.01 -17.14
CA THR A 231 11.24 -19.09 -16.31
C THR A 231 9.77 -18.85 -16.02
N SER A 232 8.99 -19.92 -15.83
CA SER A 232 7.55 -19.85 -15.54
C SER A 232 7.18 -20.92 -14.53
N GLN A 233 6.74 -20.51 -13.33
CA GLN A 233 6.53 -21.42 -12.20
C GLN A 233 5.13 -21.23 -11.58
N PRO A 234 4.36 -22.31 -11.44
CA PRO A 234 3.11 -22.30 -10.70
C PRO A 234 3.35 -22.46 -9.19
N ARG A 235 2.54 -21.79 -8.38
CA ARG A 235 2.57 -21.88 -6.91
C ARG A 235 1.14 -21.87 -6.37
N TYR A 236 0.83 -22.83 -5.51
CA TYR A 236 -0.46 -22.96 -4.83
C TYR A 236 -0.25 -22.98 -3.33
N ARG A 237 -1.02 -22.16 -2.61
CA ARG A 237 -0.95 -22.08 -1.15
C ARG A 237 -2.34 -22.02 -0.53
N LEU A 238 -2.55 -22.83 0.50
CA LEU A 238 -3.69 -22.73 1.41
C LEU A 238 -3.15 -22.45 2.82
N LEU A 239 -3.61 -21.37 3.44
CA LEU A 239 -3.28 -21.00 4.81
C LEU A 239 -4.58 -20.87 5.60
N ILE A 240 -4.66 -21.55 6.74
CA ILE A 240 -5.77 -21.41 7.70
C ILE A 240 -5.19 -20.85 9.00
N ALA A 241 -5.81 -19.80 9.52
CA ALA A 241 -5.43 -19.15 10.76
C ALA A 241 -6.64 -19.04 11.69
N ALA A 242 -6.48 -19.36 12.97
CA ALA A 242 -7.52 -19.23 13.97
C ALA A 242 -6.97 -18.61 15.27
N PHE A 243 -7.79 -17.79 15.92
CA PHE A 243 -7.39 -16.96 17.04
C PHE A 243 -8.36 -17.12 18.22
N SER A 244 -7.79 -17.40 19.39
CA SER A 244 -8.48 -17.43 20.67
C SER A 244 -7.75 -16.56 21.70
N LYS A 245 -8.36 -16.37 22.87
CA LYS A 245 -7.80 -15.57 23.97
C LYS A 245 -8.02 -16.29 25.29
N ALA A 246 -6.95 -16.54 26.04
CA ALA A 246 -7.02 -17.13 27.38
C ALA A 246 -7.71 -16.18 28.37
N ASP A 247 -8.15 -16.71 29.51
CA ASP A 247 -8.88 -15.94 30.53
C ASP A 247 -8.03 -14.81 31.16
N ASP A 248 -6.71 -14.90 31.06
CA ASP A 248 -5.76 -13.86 31.50
C ASP A 248 -5.43 -12.81 30.43
N GLY A 249 -6.10 -12.86 29.27
CA GLY A 249 -5.92 -11.93 28.15
C GLY A 249 -4.88 -12.33 27.12
N MET A 250 -4.14 -13.43 27.32
CA MET A 250 -3.12 -13.89 26.37
C MET A 250 -3.74 -14.35 25.04
N GLU A 251 -3.23 -13.83 23.93
CA GLU A 251 -3.65 -14.24 22.59
C GLU A 251 -3.05 -15.57 22.20
N LEU A 252 -3.86 -16.41 21.57
CA LEU A 252 -3.56 -17.78 21.23
C LEU A 252 -3.81 -17.97 19.72
N PRO A 253 -2.77 -17.85 18.89
CA PRO A 253 -2.87 -18.12 17.46
C PRO A 253 -2.60 -19.59 17.15
N ARG A 254 -3.25 -20.12 16.12
CA ARG A 254 -2.90 -21.39 15.46
C ARG A 254 -2.95 -21.21 13.96
N TYR A 255 -1.99 -21.82 13.27
CA TYR A 255 -1.85 -21.75 11.82
C TYR A 255 -1.64 -23.12 11.22
N GLU A 256 -2.19 -23.34 10.04
CA GLU A 256 -1.93 -24.50 9.20
C GLU A 256 -1.68 -24.03 7.77
N SER A 257 -0.53 -24.40 7.19
CA SER A 257 -0.15 -23.97 5.84
C SER A 257 0.23 -25.14 4.96
N PHE A 258 -0.38 -25.18 3.78
CA PHE A 258 -0.13 -26.15 2.74
C PHE A 258 0.39 -25.42 1.50
N PHE A 259 1.45 -25.96 0.90
CA PHE A 259 2.06 -25.44 -0.31
C PHE A 259 2.23 -26.58 -1.31
N ALA A 260 1.99 -26.29 -2.59
CA ALA A 260 2.20 -27.22 -3.68
C ALA A 260 2.60 -26.48 -4.96
N ALA A 261 3.35 -27.15 -5.84
CA ALA A 261 3.65 -26.67 -7.18
C ALA A 261 2.50 -26.94 -8.17
N THR A 262 1.58 -27.85 -7.86
CA THR A 262 0.39 -28.12 -8.70
C THR A 262 -0.89 -28.14 -7.86
N PRO A 263 -2.08 -27.95 -8.47
CA PRO A 263 -3.35 -28.02 -7.74
C PRO A 263 -3.55 -29.36 -7.02
N GLU A 264 -3.12 -30.47 -7.65
CA GLU A 264 -3.28 -31.83 -7.14
C GLU A 264 -2.31 -32.16 -5.99
N GLY A 265 -1.26 -31.34 -5.81
CA GLY A 265 -0.32 -31.47 -4.70
C GLY A 265 -0.87 -30.94 -3.38
N LEU A 266 -1.95 -30.15 -3.39
CA LEU A 266 -2.63 -29.72 -2.17
C LEU A 266 -3.41 -30.88 -1.52
N PRO A 267 -3.56 -30.86 -0.18
CA PRO A 267 -4.32 -31.89 0.53
C PRO A 267 -5.81 -31.91 0.13
N ASP A 268 -6.44 -33.08 0.29
CA ASP A 268 -7.88 -33.23 0.10
C ASP A 268 -8.69 -32.56 1.24
N ASP A 269 -9.99 -32.35 0.98
CA ASP A 269 -10.91 -31.70 1.93
C ASP A 269 -10.93 -32.36 3.31
N ARG A 270 -10.75 -33.70 3.38
CA ARG A 270 -10.79 -34.44 4.64
C ARG A 270 -9.55 -34.15 5.47
N VAL A 271 -8.37 -34.10 4.86
CA VAL A 271 -7.11 -33.75 5.55
C VAL A 271 -7.17 -32.32 6.06
N VAL A 272 -7.69 -31.38 5.26
CA VAL A 272 -7.83 -29.98 5.68
C VAL A 272 -8.81 -29.84 6.83
N LEU A 273 -9.99 -30.47 6.77
CA LEU A 273 -10.97 -30.43 7.85
C LEU A 273 -10.46 -31.09 9.14
N GLN A 274 -9.67 -32.16 9.05
CA GLN A 274 -9.00 -32.75 10.21
C GLN A 274 -7.99 -31.80 10.86
N ALA A 275 -7.28 -31.00 10.05
CA ALA A 275 -6.40 -29.95 10.56
C ALA A 275 -7.22 -28.85 11.27
N VAL A 276 -8.34 -28.43 10.68
CA VAL A 276 -9.29 -27.47 11.31
C VAL A 276 -9.79 -27.98 12.67
N ASP A 277 -10.24 -29.23 12.75
CA ASP A 277 -10.70 -29.84 14.01
C ASP A 277 -9.59 -29.87 15.06
N ARG A 278 -8.35 -30.19 14.65
CA ARG A 278 -7.18 -30.14 15.52
C ARG A 278 -6.89 -28.72 16.00
N MET A 279 -6.94 -27.72 15.12
CA MET A 279 -6.73 -26.32 15.50
C MET A 279 -7.75 -25.86 16.56
N ILE A 280 -9.02 -26.25 16.41
CA ILE A 280 -10.07 -25.95 17.40
C ILE A 280 -9.73 -26.61 18.74
N ALA A 281 -9.37 -27.90 18.74
CA ALA A 281 -9.01 -28.62 19.95
C ALA A 281 -7.74 -28.05 20.63
N ASP A 282 -6.73 -27.69 19.84
CA ASP A 282 -5.49 -27.07 20.30
C ASP A 282 -5.78 -25.74 21.00
N LEU A 283 -6.57 -24.86 20.37
CA LEU A 283 -6.97 -23.57 20.95
C LEU A 283 -7.73 -23.75 22.27
N GLN A 284 -8.70 -24.66 22.30
CA GLN A 284 -9.46 -24.97 23.52
C GLN A 284 -8.57 -25.49 24.65
N THR A 285 -7.55 -26.28 24.32
CA THR A 285 -6.58 -26.81 25.29
C THR A 285 -5.62 -25.71 25.75
N LEU A 286 -5.10 -24.90 24.83
CA LEU A 286 -4.22 -23.76 25.13
C LEU A 286 -4.89 -22.73 26.05
N ARG A 287 -6.19 -22.44 25.86
CA ARG A 287 -6.95 -21.55 26.76
C ARG A 287 -6.86 -21.97 28.23
N ARG A 288 -6.83 -23.29 28.49
CA ARG A 288 -6.78 -23.89 29.83
C ARG A 288 -5.36 -24.22 30.28
N ALA A 289 -4.38 -24.13 29.38
CA ALA A 289 -3.00 -24.47 29.68
C ALA A 289 -2.42 -23.49 30.72
N PRO A 290 -1.64 -23.98 31.70
CA PRO A 290 -0.98 -23.11 32.65
C PRO A 290 0.09 -22.25 31.97
N VAL A 291 0.23 -21.02 32.47
CA VAL A 291 1.35 -20.13 32.11
C VAL A 291 2.62 -20.68 32.76
N ILE A 292 3.70 -20.72 31.99
CA ILE A 292 5.01 -21.09 32.51
C ILE A 292 5.84 -19.82 32.82
N ASP A 293 6.60 -19.87 33.92
CA ASP A 293 7.55 -18.81 34.28
C ASP A 293 8.80 -18.86 33.39
N PRO A 294 9.59 -17.77 33.30
CA PRO A 294 10.88 -17.80 32.63
C PRO A 294 11.71 -19.01 33.08
N TYR A 295 12.26 -19.74 32.11
CA TYR A 295 12.88 -21.03 32.35
C TYR A 295 14.17 -21.18 31.55
N THR A 296 15.14 -21.82 32.20
CA THR A 296 16.41 -22.21 31.57
C THR A 296 16.67 -23.70 31.82
N GLY A 297 16.84 -24.48 30.76
CA GLY A 297 17.14 -25.91 30.86
C GLY A 297 17.04 -26.65 29.53
N PRO A 298 17.09 -27.99 29.53
CA PRO A 298 17.17 -28.78 28.31
C PRO A 298 15.84 -28.82 27.56
N ALA A 299 15.91 -28.86 26.23
CA ALA A 299 14.74 -28.91 25.39
C ALA A 299 14.94 -29.70 24.10
N ILE A 300 13.84 -30.28 23.60
CA ILE A 300 13.73 -30.80 22.24
C ILE A 300 12.94 -29.80 21.41
N LEU A 301 13.44 -29.48 20.23
CA LEU A 301 12.70 -28.79 19.18
C LEU A 301 12.30 -29.84 18.15
N SER A 302 11.00 -29.98 17.86
CA SER A 302 10.48 -30.86 16.80
C SER A 302 11.12 -30.54 15.44
N GLY A 303 10.99 -31.39 14.43
CA GLY A 303 11.56 -31.11 13.10
C GLY A 303 11.12 -29.75 12.53
N ARG A 304 9.83 -29.41 12.66
CA ARG A 304 9.30 -28.10 12.23
C ARG A 304 9.86 -26.95 13.07
N ALA A 305 9.84 -27.08 14.39
CA ALA A 305 10.39 -26.07 15.30
C ALA A 305 11.91 -25.87 15.07
N SER A 306 12.65 -26.96 14.85
CA SER A 306 14.07 -26.95 14.54
C SER A 306 14.35 -26.27 13.20
N ALA A 307 13.52 -26.51 12.18
CA ALA A 307 13.65 -25.88 10.88
C ALA A 307 13.59 -24.34 10.98
N VAL A 308 12.61 -23.79 11.70
CA VAL A 308 12.51 -22.35 11.97
C VAL A 308 13.69 -21.86 12.83
N PHE A 309 14.07 -22.62 13.87
CA PHE A 309 15.23 -22.29 14.71
C PHE A 309 16.52 -22.11 13.90
N PHE A 310 16.84 -23.02 12.97
CA PHE A 310 18.02 -22.86 12.10
C PHE A 310 17.83 -21.71 11.10
N HIS A 311 16.64 -21.50 10.57
CA HIS A 311 16.36 -20.39 9.65
C HIS A 311 16.65 -19.03 10.30
N GLU A 312 16.06 -18.77 11.46
CA GLU A 312 16.14 -17.47 12.14
C GLU A 312 17.52 -17.21 12.75
N ILE A 313 18.09 -18.22 13.41
CA ILE A 313 19.25 -18.00 14.28
C ILE A 313 20.56 -18.16 13.49
N LEU A 314 20.57 -19.03 12.47
CA LEU A 314 21.74 -19.27 11.62
C LEU A 314 21.59 -18.59 10.26
N GLY A 315 20.49 -18.84 9.56
CA GLY A 315 20.33 -18.58 8.13
C GLY A 315 20.67 -17.14 7.72
N HIS A 316 20.01 -16.15 8.31
CA HIS A 316 20.27 -14.73 8.00
C HIS A 316 21.72 -14.31 8.31
N ARG A 317 22.37 -14.91 9.31
CA ARG A 317 23.77 -14.60 9.62
C ARG A 317 24.75 -15.19 8.63
N LEU A 318 24.30 -16.10 7.77
CA LEU A 318 25.08 -16.68 6.68
C LEU A 318 24.81 -16.00 5.32
N GLU A 319 23.94 -14.99 5.27
CA GLU A 319 23.76 -14.15 4.08
C GLU A 319 24.96 -13.20 3.96
N GLY A 320 25.70 -13.34 2.85
CA GLY A 320 27.05 -12.80 2.68
C GLY A 320 27.12 -11.28 2.77
N HIS A 321 26.11 -10.56 2.27
CA HIS A 321 26.09 -9.10 2.32
C HIS A 321 26.20 -8.53 3.74
N ARG A 322 25.70 -9.26 4.74
CA ARG A 322 25.81 -8.85 6.15
C ARG A 322 27.21 -9.00 6.72
N GLN A 323 28.10 -9.73 6.06
CA GLN A 323 29.51 -9.81 6.47
C GLN A 323 30.30 -8.59 5.99
N LYS A 324 29.88 -7.94 4.89
CA LYS A 324 30.49 -6.70 4.36
C LYS A 324 30.00 -5.43 5.05
N ASN A 325 28.77 -5.43 5.59
CA ASN A 325 28.18 -4.27 6.25
C ASN A 325 28.70 -4.08 7.69
N GLU A 326 29.32 -2.94 7.99
CA GLU A 326 29.90 -2.64 9.31
C GLU A 326 28.86 -2.34 10.40
N ASP A 327 27.59 -2.09 10.03
CA ASP A 327 26.48 -1.94 10.98
C ASP A 327 25.94 -3.30 11.46
N GLU A 328 26.37 -4.39 10.82
CA GLU A 328 26.02 -5.76 11.21
C GLU A 328 26.98 -6.32 12.25
N GLY A 329 26.53 -7.32 13.00
CA GLY A 329 27.28 -7.96 14.07
C GLY A 329 28.40 -8.88 13.58
N GLN A 330 28.48 -9.15 12.27
CA GLN A 330 29.56 -9.90 11.60
C GLN A 330 29.96 -11.18 12.37
N THR A 331 28.96 -11.89 12.93
CA THR A 331 29.16 -12.96 13.93
C THR A 331 30.03 -14.10 13.41
N PHE A 332 30.02 -14.34 12.10
CA PHE A 332 30.71 -15.45 11.46
C PHE A 332 31.85 -15.05 10.51
N THR A 333 32.06 -13.76 10.21
CA THR A 333 33.06 -13.28 9.25
C THR A 333 34.45 -13.88 9.48
N ARG A 334 34.90 -13.94 10.74
CA ARG A 334 36.23 -14.46 11.13
C ARG A 334 36.22 -15.93 11.59
N ARG A 335 35.12 -16.66 11.37
CA ARG A 335 34.92 -18.04 11.82
C ARG A 335 34.88 -19.06 10.69
N VAL A 336 35.20 -18.66 9.46
CA VAL A 336 35.36 -19.60 8.36
C VAL A 336 36.46 -20.59 8.74
N SER A 337 36.18 -21.89 8.61
CA SER A 337 37.00 -23.02 9.09
C SER A 337 36.90 -23.35 10.58
N ASP A 338 36.15 -22.61 11.38
CA ASP A 338 35.89 -22.96 12.78
C ASP A 338 34.71 -23.93 12.92
N ALA A 339 34.73 -24.72 13.99
CA ALA A 339 33.59 -25.50 14.42
C ALA A 339 32.52 -24.60 15.04
N VAL A 340 31.35 -24.53 14.41
CA VAL A 340 30.18 -23.73 14.84
C VAL A 340 29.00 -24.59 15.26
N LEU A 341 29.00 -25.88 14.90
CA LEU A 341 28.04 -26.90 15.30
C LEU A 341 28.77 -28.20 15.69
N PRO A 342 28.10 -29.16 16.36
CA PRO A 342 28.69 -30.47 16.62
C PRO A 342 29.07 -31.19 15.32
N ALA A 343 30.14 -32.00 15.36
CA ALA A 343 30.71 -32.64 14.17
C ALA A 343 29.74 -33.55 13.38
N GLY A 344 28.67 -34.01 14.01
CA GLY A 344 27.62 -34.80 13.37
C GLY A 344 26.63 -34.00 12.52
N PHE A 345 26.65 -32.67 12.58
CA PHE A 345 25.68 -31.80 11.90
C PHE A 345 26.28 -31.18 10.63
N SER A 346 25.48 -31.09 9.58
CA SER A 346 25.77 -30.31 8.37
C SER A 346 24.54 -29.51 7.96
N VAL A 347 24.75 -28.32 7.41
CA VAL A 347 23.68 -27.44 6.95
C VAL A 347 23.97 -27.06 5.50
N TYR A 348 22.97 -27.27 4.65
CA TYR A 348 23.01 -26.96 3.24
C TYR A 348 21.90 -25.99 2.87
N PHE A 349 22.11 -25.22 1.83
CA PHE A 349 21.05 -24.52 1.13
C PHE A 349 20.99 -25.05 -0.31
N ASP A 350 19.83 -25.57 -0.73
CA ASP A 350 19.69 -26.22 -2.04
C ASP A 350 18.46 -25.70 -2.81
N PRO A 351 18.59 -24.61 -3.58
CA PRO A 351 17.49 -24.08 -4.37
C PRO A 351 17.06 -25.01 -5.51
N THR A 352 17.82 -26.05 -5.84
CA THR A 352 17.52 -26.96 -6.95
C THR A 352 16.59 -28.12 -6.55
N MET A 353 16.36 -28.30 -5.25
CA MET A 353 15.47 -29.33 -4.71
C MET A 353 14.00 -28.91 -4.80
N GLN A 354 13.21 -29.58 -5.63
CA GLN A 354 11.78 -29.31 -5.78
C GLN A 354 10.92 -29.96 -4.68
N ARG A 355 11.34 -31.12 -4.17
CA ARG A 355 10.56 -31.94 -3.23
C ARG A 355 11.46 -32.58 -2.18
N PHE A 356 10.95 -32.71 -0.96
CA PHE A 356 11.52 -33.54 0.08
C PHE A 356 10.48 -34.57 0.53
N GLY A 357 10.76 -35.86 0.30
CA GLY A 357 9.74 -36.90 0.44
C GLY A 357 8.54 -36.62 -0.47
N ASN A 358 7.35 -36.52 0.11
CA ASN A 358 6.11 -36.22 -0.63
C ASN A 358 5.74 -34.73 -0.63
N THR A 359 6.54 -33.86 0.00
CA THR A 359 6.22 -32.43 0.17
C THR A 359 7.01 -31.59 -0.83
N ASP A 360 6.32 -30.69 -1.55
CA ASP A 360 6.95 -29.70 -2.42
C ASP A 360 7.63 -28.60 -1.59
N LEU A 361 8.77 -28.09 -2.08
CA LEU A 361 9.55 -27.06 -1.42
C LEU A 361 9.32 -25.70 -2.09
N ALA A 362 8.92 -24.71 -1.29
CA ALA A 362 8.65 -23.35 -1.73
C ALA A 362 9.91 -22.55 -2.09
N GLY A 363 11.08 -22.91 -1.54
CA GLY A 363 12.35 -22.23 -1.84
C GLY A 363 13.06 -22.70 -3.11
N TYR A 364 12.39 -23.47 -3.99
CA TYR A 364 12.93 -23.92 -5.26
C TYR A 364 13.03 -22.79 -6.30
N TYR A 365 14.17 -22.72 -6.99
CA TYR A 365 14.37 -21.91 -8.20
C TYR A 365 15.56 -22.42 -9.02
N ARG A 366 15.56 -22.13 -10.34
CA ARG A 366 16.66 -22.50 -11.25
C ARG A 366 17.76 -21.45 -11.30
N PHE A 367 17.36 -20.19 -11.31
CA PHE A 367 18.22 -19.02 -11.34
C PHE A 367 17.74 -18.08 -10.24
N ASP A 368 18.67 -17.38 -9.60
CA ASP A 368 18.33 -16.31 -8.66
C ASP A 368 17.91 -15.03 -9.41
N ASP A 369 17.53 -14.00 -8.67
CA ASP A 369 17.01 -12.74 -9.22
C ASP A 369 18.11 -11.82 -9.81
N GLU A 370 19.35 -12.31 -9.87
CA GLU A 370 20.48 -11.69 -10.56
C GLU A 370 20.93 -12.49 -11.80
N GLY A 371 20.16 -13.52 -12.18
CA GLY A 371 20.42 -14.38 -13.33
C GLY A 371 21.53 -15.41 -13.10
N VAL A 372 21.91 -15.69 -11.86
CA VAL A 372 22.95 -16.68 -11.52
C VAL A 372 22.29 -18.02 -11.23
N ARG A 373 22.84 -19.09 -11.81
CA ARG A 373 22.33 -20.45 -11.63
C ARG A 373 22.35 -20.88 -10.16
N GLY A 374 21.18 -21.28 -9.65
CA GLY A 374 21.03 -21.85 -8.32
C GLY A 374 21.79 -23.17 -8.19
N ARG A 375 22.46 -23.36 -7.05
CA ARG A 375 23.22 -24.57 -6.74
C ARG A 375 23.18 -24.89 -5.26
N ARG A 376 23.37 -26.16 -4.91
CA ARG A 376 23.54 -26.58 -3.52
C ARG A 376 24.81 -25.98 -2.92
N VAL A 377 24.68 -25.27 -1.81
CA VAL A 377 25.78 -24.67 -1.03
C VAL A 377 25.88 -25.36 0.33
N ALA A 378 27.03 -25.99 0.61
CA ALA A 378 27.34 -26.56 1.92
C ALA A 378 27.96 -25.49 2.83
N VAL A 379 27.11 -24.73 3.53
CA VAL A 379 27.58 -23.66 4.41
C VAL A 379 28.26 -24.21 5.67
N ILE A 380 27.74 -25.30 6.24
CA ILE A 380 28.37 -26.00 7.37
C ILE A 380 28.49 -27.47 7.01
N GLU A 381 29.70 -28.00 7.10
CA GLU A 381 29.99 -29.40 6.82
C GLU A 381 30.66 -30.04 8.03
N ARG A 382 30.04 -31.08 8.59
CA ARG A 382 30.53 -31.80 9.79
C ARG A 382 30.89 -30.83 10.93
N GLY A 383 30.00 -29.88 11.21
CA GLY A 383 30.15 -28.88 12.25
C GLY A 383 31.00 -27.66 11.89
N VAL A 384 31.72 -27.67 10.76
CA VAL A 384 32.68 -26.61 10.38
C VAL A 384 32.05 -25.65 9.36
N LEU A 385 32.15 -24.34 9.63
CA LEU A 385 31.70 -23.30 8.69
C LEU A 385 32.62 -23.26 7.47
N ARG A 386 32.07 -23.35 6.26
CA ARG A 386 32.82 -23.42 4.99
C ARG A 386 32.68 -22.17 4.13
N THR A 387 31.48 -21.60 4.06
CA THR A 387 31.14 -20.53 3.12
C THR A 387 29.87 -19.80 3.56
N PHE A 388 29.57 -18.68 2.90
CA PHE A 388 28.34 -17.91 3.01
C PHE A 388 27.44 -18.11 1.78
N LEU A 389 26.18 -17.69 1.90
CA LEU A 389 25.29 -17.47 0.77
C LEU A 389 25.70 -16.17 0.09
N MET A 390 25.86 -16.18 -1.22
CA MET A 390 26.45 -15.07 -1.98
C MET A 390 25.50 -14.62 -3.09
N SER A 391 25.20 -13.33 -3.11
CA SER A 391 24.71 -12.61 -4.28
C SER A 391 25.91 -12.19 -5.15
N ARG A 392 25.67 -11.40 -6.19
CA ARG A 392 26.72 -10.74 -6.97
C ARG A 392 27.40 -9.58 -6.22
N MET A 393 27.22 -9.47 -4.90
CA MET A 393 28.01 -8.57 -4.05
C MET A 393 29.09 -9.39 -3.30
N PRO A 394 30.36 -9.34 -3.76
CA PRO A 394 31.47 -10.02 -3.11
C PRO A 394 31.71 -9.60 -1.66
N ILE A 395 32.30 -10.49 -0.89
CA ILE A 395 32.87 -10.23 0.43
C ILE A 395 34.29 -10.78 0.52
N GLU A 396 35.03 -10.42 1.56
CA GLU A 396 36.42 -10.84 1.70
C GLU A 396 36.54 -12.38 1.68
N GLY A 397 37.40 -12.89 0.79
CA GLY A 397 37.60 -14.34 0.59
C GLY A 397 36.59 -15.02 -0.34
N PHE A 398 35.50 -14.34 -0.74
CA PHE A 398 34.43 -14.90 -1.59
C PHE A 398 34.07 -13.95 -2.73
N ALA A 399 34.70 -14.13 -3.89
CA ALA A 399 34.66 -13.18 -5.00
C ALA A 399 33.45 -13.29 -5.95
N ASN A 400 32.66 -14.37 -5.89
CA ASN A 400 31.60 -14.66 -6.86
C ASN A 400 30.29 -15.06 -6.17
N SER A 401 29.17 -14.87 -6.87
CA SER A 401 27.85 -15.35 -6.46
C SER A 401 27.82 -16.88 -6.38
N ASN A 402 26.90 -17.41 -5.57
CA ASN A 402 26.58 -18.83 -5.57
C ASN A 402 25.10 -19.14 -5.82
N GLY A 403 24.39 -18.20 -6.45
CA GLY A 403 23.00 -18.38 -6.87
C GLY A 403 22.01 -18.10 -5.74
N HIS A 404 22.30 -17.08 -4.93
CA HIS A 404 21.52 -16.70 -3.76
C HIS A 404 21.15 -15.21 -3.73
N GLY A 405 21.35 -14.46 -4.82
CA GLY A 405 20.88 -13.08 -4.94
C GLY A 405 19.37 -13.03 -5.17
N ARG A 406 18.57 -12.87 -4.10
CA ARG A 406 17.10 -12.90 -4.20
C ARG A 406 16.43 -11.61 -3.71
N ARG A 407 15.21 -11.37 -4.19
CA ARG A 407 14.38 -10.20 -3.85
C ARG A 407 12.90 -10.45 -4.08
N GLN A 408 12.09 -9.58 -3.50
CA GLN A 408 10.74 -9.31 -3.96
C GLN A 408 10.78 -8.26 -5.09
N VAL A 409 9.84 -8.33 -6.03
CA VAL A 409 9.64 -7.32 -7.08
C VAL A 409 9.60 -5.90 -6.48
N GLY A 410 10.30 -4.94 -7.09
CA GLY A 410 10.47 -3.58 -6.57
C GLY A 410 11.64 -3.39 -5.60
N PHE A 411 12.27 -4.47 -5.11
CA PHE A 411 13.41 -4.39 -4.20
C PHE A 411 14.73 -4.75 -4.89
N SER A 412 15.85 -4.31 -4.31
CA SER A 412 17.20 -4.72 -4.76
C SER A 412 17.55 -6.12 -4.26
N PRO A 413 18.24 -6.95 -5.08
CA PRO A 413 18.71 -8.27 -4.67
C PRO A 413 19.81 -8.20 -3.62
N VAL A 414 19.74 -9.12 -2.66
CA VAL A 414 20.81 -9.39 -1.70
C VAL A 414 20.97 -10.90 -1.51
N ALA A 415 21.99 -11.35 -0.80
CA ALA A 415 22.14 -12.77 -0.50
C ALA A 415 20.97 -13.24 0.39
N ARG A 416 20.26 -14.30 -0.02
CA ARG A 416 19.07 -14.79 0.68
C ARG A 416 19.04 -16.32 0.77
N GLN A 417 18.38 -16.80 1.82
CA GLN A 417 18.08 -18.22 2.02
C GLN A 417 17.21 -18.82 0.90
N SER A 418 17.32 -20.13 0.67
CA SER A 418 16.49 -20.91 -0.28
C SER A 418 15.81 -22.09 0.43
N ASN A 419 16.19 -23.34 0.11
CA ASN A 419 15.80 -24.53 0.86
C ASN A 419 16.91 -24.86 1.87
N LEU A 420 16.73 -24.50 3.13
CA LEU A 420 17.63 -24.87 4.23
C LEU A 420 17.44 -26.36 4.56
N ILE A 421 18.53 -27.13 4.60
CA ILE A 421 18.50 -28.56 4.91
C ILE A 421 19.52 -28.88 6.00
N VAL A 422 19.04 -29.36 7.14
CA VAL A 422 19.86 -29.84 8.26
C VAL A 422 19.99 -31.36 8.17
N GLN A 423 21.23 -31.83 8.15
CA GLN A 423 21.55 -33.26 8.10
C GLN A 423 22.35 -33.68 9.34
N VAL A 424 21.96 -34.80 9.93
CA VAL A 424 22.65 -35.42 11.07
C VAL A 424 23.22 -36.77 10.61
N ALA A 425 24.53 -36.97 10.77
CA ALA A 425 25.22 -38.16 10.27
C ALA A 425 24.89 -39.45 11.06
N ALA A 426 24.62 -39.32 12.36
CA ALA A 426 24.26 -40.43 13.25
C ALA A 426 22.99 -40.08 14.05
N PRO A 427 21.83 -40.00 13.38
CA PRO A 427 20.58 -39.60 14.02
C PRO A 427 20.15 -40.64 15.06
N GLN A 428 19.52 -40.17 16.12
CA GLN A 428 18.90 -41.03 17.13
C GLN A 428 17.45 -41.33 16.73
N THR A 429 16.86 -42.39 17.26
CA THR A 429 15.38 -42.52 17.18
C THR A 429 14.72 -41.44 18.04
N ARG A 430 13.48 -41.04 17.70
CA ARG A 430 12.70 -40.11 18.53
C ARG A 430 12.60 -40.52 20.00
N ALA A 431 12.46 -41.82 20.26
CA ALA A 431 12.42 -42.37 21.62
C ALA A 431 13.76 -42.20 22.36
N GLN A 432 14.89 -42.45 21.68
CA GLN A 432 16.22 -42.21 22.24
C GLN A 432 16.46 -40.72 22.51
N LEU A 433 16.04 -39.83 21.59
CA LEU A 433 16.16 -38.38 21.79
C LEU A 433 15.38 -37.92 23.03
N LYS A 434 14.13 -38.42 23.20
CA LYS A 434 13.33 -38.17 24.40
C LYS A 434 13.98 -38.73 25.66
N GLN A 435 14.57 -39.92 25.61
CA GLN A 435 15.31 -40.47 26.75
C GLN A 435 16.51 -39.59 27.13
N GLN A 436 17.25 -39.07 26.15
CA GLN A 436 18.35 -38.14 26.39
C GLN A 436 17.88 -36.82 27.00
N LEU A 437 16.71 -36.30 26.61
CA LEU A 437 16.09 -35.15 27.30
C LEU A 437 15.84 -35.47 28.77
N LEU A 438 15.23 -36.62 29.09
CA LEU A 438 14.98 -37.05 30.47
C LEU A 438 16.29 -37.17 31.27
N ASP A 439 17.35 -37.69 30.66
CA ASP A 439 18.66 -37.79 31.28
C ASP A 439 19.28 -36.41 31.54
N GLN A 440 19.14 -35.45 30.62
CA GLN A 440 19.57 -34.07 30.82
C GLN A 440 18.80 -33.39 31.97
N ILE A 441 17.48 -33.59 32.04
CA ILE A 441 16.65 -33.04 33.12
C ILE A 441 17.15 -33.54 34.48
N ARG A 442 17.39 -34.85 34.60
CA ARG A 442 17.92 -35.46 35.84
C ARG A 442 19.32 -34.96 36.17
N ARG A 443 20.24 -34.95 35.20
CA ARG A 443 21.63 -34.51 35.38
C ARG A 443 21.72 -33.06 35.83
N GLN A 444 20.87 -32.19 35.27
CA GLN A 444 20.85 -30.76 35.58
C GLN A 444 19.96 -30.41 36.79
N HIS A 445 19.37 -31.42 37.45
CA HIS A 445 18.44 -31.25 38.58
C HIS A 445 17.28 -30.28 38.25
N LYS A 446 16.77 -30.34 37.02
CA LYS A 446 15.66 -29.50 36.57
C LYS A 446 14.32 -30.19 36.87
N PRO A 447 13.26 -29.43 37.21
CA PRO A 447 11.94 -30.00 37.53
C PRO A 447 11.25 -30.63 36.31
N PHE A 448 11.59 -30.15 35.12
CA PHE A 448 11.12 -30.60 33.81
C PHE A 448 12.11 -30.10 32.75
N GLY A 449 11.97 -30.55 31.51
CA GLY A 449 12.53 -29.94 30.31
C GLY A 449 11.41 -29.50 29.37
N LEU A 450 11.74 -28.92 28.22
CA LEU A 450 10.74 -28.41 27.27
C LEU A 450 10.71 -29.19 25.96
N LEU A 451 9.54 -29.31 25.36
CA LEU A 451 9.33 -29.80 24.01
C LEU A 451 8.59 -28.71 23.22
N PHE A 452 9.26 -28.15 22.22
CA PHE A 452 8.65 -27.22 21.26
C PHE A 452 8.15 -28.04 20.08
N ASP A 453 6.84 -28.18 20.01
CA ASP A 453 6.22 -28.99 18.96
C ASP A 453 5.98 -28.17 17.70
N ASP A 454 5.61 -26.90 17.85
CA ASP A 454 5.29 -26.02 16.72
C ASP A 454 5.63 -24.54 17.01
N ILE A 455 6.02 -23.84 15.94
CA ILE A 455 6.54 -22.47 15.96
C ILE A 455 5.93 -21.71 14.78
N GLU A 456 5.40 -20.51 15.03
CA GLU A 456 4.78 -19.69 13.97
C GLU A 456 5.82 -18.95 13.12
N GLY A 457 6.94 -18.57 13.73
CA GLY A 457 8.02 -17.82 13.11
C GLY A 457 8.99 -17.30 14.17
N GLY A 458 9.77 -16.29 13.81
CA GLY A 458 10.65 -15.58 14.71
C GLY A 458 11.22 -14.34 14.05
N PHE A 459 12.06 -13.63 14.79
CA PHE A 459 12.93 -12.61 14.23
C PHE A 459 14.31 -12.70 14.85
N THR A 460 15.28 -12.12 14.17
CA THR A 460 16.63 -12.03 14.68
C THR A 460 17.22 -10.64 14.46
N ILE A 461 17.96 -10.17 15.46
CA ILE A 461 18.68 -8.91 15.41
C ILE A 461 20.12 -9.23 15.02
N THR A 462 20.51 -8.81 13.83
CA THR A 462 21.88 -8.98 13.31
C THR A 462 22.75 -7.75 13.50
N HIS A 463 22.17 -6.56 13.68
CA HIS A 463 22.92 -5.29 13.82
C HIS A 463 23.79 -5.23 15.09
N ARG A 464 24.89 -4.48 15.04
CA ARG A 464 25.81 -4.29 16.18
C ARG A 464 25.40 -3.19 17.16
N GLY A 465 24.50 -2.28 16.76
CA GLY A 465 24.05 -1.13 17.57
C GLY A 465 23.12 -1.51 18.73
N ILE A 466 22.61 -2.75 18.74
CA ILE A 466 21.77 -3.34 19.79
C ILE A 466 22.25 -4.77 20.06
N PRO A 467 21.97 -5.35 21.24
CA PRO A 467 22.42 -6.70 21.56
C PRO A 467 21.97 -7.72 20.51
N ASN A 468 22.93 -8.51 20.00
CA ASN A 468 22.66 -9.57 19.04
C ASN A 468 21.87 -10.69 19.71
N ALA A 469 20.56 -10.69 19.50
CA ALA A 469 19.62 -11.63 20.08
C ALA A 469 18.67 -12.19 19.01
N PHE A 470 18.01 -13.29 19.34
CA PHE A 470 16.89 -13.80 18.57
C PHE A 470 15.67 -13.95 19.49
N GLU A 471 14.50 -13.91 18.89
CA GLU A 471 13.24 -14.26 19.51
C GLU A 471 12.46 -15.14 18.54
N VAL A 472 12.18 -16.37 18.96
CA VAL A 472 11.38 -17.33 18.20
C VAL A 472 10.07 -17.53 18.94
N LEU A 473 8.96 -17.59 18.18
CA LEU A 473 7.60 -17.51 18.70
C LEU A 473 6.94 -18.90 18.66
N PRO A 474 7.07 -19.71 19.71
CA PRO A 474 6.43 -21.01 19.76
C PRO A 474 4.95 -20.89 20.04
N ILE A 475 4.17 -21.77 19.42
CA ILE A 475 2.71 -21.82 19.58
C ILE A 475 2.23 -23.10 20.27
N MET A 476 3.05 -24.16 20.29
CA MET A 476 2.79 -25.40 21.03
C MET A 476 4.04 -25.82 21.83
N VAL A 477 3.96 -25.73 23.17
CA VAL A 477 5.07 -26.04 24.08
C VAL A 477 4.62 -26.97 25.20
N TYR A 478 5.38 -28.01 25.47
CA TYR A 478 5.09 -28.97 26.54
C TYR A 478 6.21 -29.00 27.59
N ARG A 479 5.83 -29.05 28.86
CA ARG A 479 6.73 -29.50 29.94
C ARG A 479 6.86 -31.01 29.87
N VAL A 480 8.09 -31.50 29.84
CA VAL A 480 8.40 -32.93 29.93
C VAL A 480 9.01 -33.20 31.31
N PHE A 481 8.30 -33.93 32.16
CA PHE A 481 8.76 -34.25 33.51
C PHE A 481 9.74 -35.45 33.51
N PRO A 482 10.58 -35.63 34.55
CA PRO A 482 11.54 -36.75 34.66
C PRO A 482 10.92 -38.15 34.54
N ASN A 483 9.61 -38.28 34.79
CA ASN A 483 8.83 -39.51 34.66
C ASN A 483 8.21 -39.71 33.25
N GLY A 484 8.48 -38.81 32.31
CA GLY A 484 7.99 -38.86 30.93
C GLY A 484 6.62 -38.23 30.69
N ARG A 485 5.93 -37.75 31.74
CA ARG A 485 4.65 -37.02 31.60
C ARG A 485 4.86 -35.73 30.82
N GLU A 486 3.95 -35.45 29.90
CA GLU A 486 3.92 -34.21 29.12
C GLU A 486 2.72 -33.36 29.53
N GLU A 487 2.90 -32.05 29.58
CA GLU A 487 1.86 -31.09 29.94
C GLU A 487 2.00 -29.84 29.09
N LEU A 488 0.95 -29.51 28.33
CA LEU A 488 0.91 -28.31 27.51
C LEU A 488 1.01 -27.06 28.40
N VAL A 489 1.86 -26.13 28.03
CA VAL A 489 2.04 -24.82 28.67
C VAL A 489 1.97 -23.72 27.64
N ARG A 490 1.76 -22.49 28.10
CA ARG A 490 1.72 -21.30 27.25
C ARG A 490 2.50 -20.13 27.84
N GLY A 491 2.69 -19.10 27.03
CA GLY A 491 3.17 -17.79 27.50
C GLY A 491 4.67 -17.65 27.56
N VAL A 492 5.39 -18.32 26.66
CA VAL A 492 6.85 -18.20 26.55
C VAL A 492 7.29 -17.97 25.12
N ASP A 493 8.32 -17.13 24.96
CA ASP A 493 9.08 -16.95 23.73
C ASP A 493 10.52 -17.46 23.94
N LEU A 494 11.09 -18.06 22.89
CA LEU A 494 12.44 -18.63 22.94
C LEU A 494 13.46 -17.55 22.58
N ILE A 495 14.37 -17.25 23.52
CA ILE A 495 15.36 -16.18 23.38
C ILE A 495 16.78 -16.68 23.60
N GLY A 496 17.74 -15.88 23.17
CA GLY A 496 19.15 -16.08 23.53
C GLY A 496 20.10 -15.45 22.53
N THR A 497 21.37 -15.84 22.66
CA THR A 497 22.43 -15.47 21.72
C THR A 497 22.79 -16.66 20.82
N PRO A 498 22.93 -16.45 19.49
CA PRO A 498 23.15 -17.53 18.52
C PRO A 498 24.31 -18.47 18.86
N LEU A 499 25.50 -17.92 19.12
CA LEU A 499 26.70 -18.72 19.40
C LEU A 499 26.55 -19.60 20.64
N THR A 500 25.88 -19.07 21.67
CA THR A 500 25.63 -19.81 22.91
C THR A 500 24.71 -20.98 22.63
N VAL A 501 23.56 -20.77 22.00
CA VAL A 501 22.57 -21.83 21.80
C VAL A 501 23.08 -22.93 20.84
N PHE A 502 23.83 -22.58 19.79
CA PHE A 502 24.41 -23.58 18.90
C PHE A 502 25.45 -24.46 19.58
N SER A 503 26.24 -23.91 20.52
CA SER A 503 27.17 -24.70 21.34
C SER A 503 26.47 -25.71 22.26
N LYS A 504 25.15 -25.58 22.46
CA LYS A 504 24.32 -26.46 23.29
C LYS A 504 23.53 -27.48 22.48
N VAL A 505 23.61 -27.49 21.15
CA VAL A 505 23.03 -28.56 20.33
C VAL A 505 23.82 -29.83 20.57
N THR A 506 23.14 -30.94 20.87
CA THR A 506 23.80 -32.19 21.30
C THR A 506 23.49 -33.39 20.42
N ALA A 507 22.24 -33.54 19.98
CA ALA A 507 21.80 -34.66 19.16
C ALA A 507 20.62 -34.25 18.28
N GLY A 508 20.40 -34.98 17.19
CA GLY A 508 19.18 -34.89 16.40
C GLY A 508 18.61 -36.27 16.12
N ASP A 509 17.32 -36.34 15.83
CA ASP A 509 16.65 -37.61 15.52
C ASP A 509 16.60 -37.95 14.03
N ASP A 510 15.95 -39.07 13.71
CA ASP A 510 15.76 -39.63 12.37
C ASP A 510 14.44 -39.17 11.70
N GLN A 511 13.68 -38.27 12.34
CA GLN A 511 12.39 -37.79 11.85
C GLN A 511 12.50 -36.36 11.31
N VAL A 512 12.72 -36.26 10.01
CA VAL A 512 12.83 -34.97 9.31
C VAL A 512 11.44 -34.42 8.97
N ALA A 513 11.22 -33.14 9.23
CA ALA A 513 10.02 -32.42 8.84
C ALA A 513 10.33 -31.23 7.94
N VAL A 514 9.36 -30.86 7.11
CA VAL A 514 9.41 -29.70 6.21
C VAL A 514 8.58 -28.56 6.80
N PHE A 515 9.16 -27.36 6.72
CA PHE A 515 8.48 -26.09 6.94
C PHE A 515 8.58 -25.26 5.66
N ASN A 516 7.43 -24.93 5.06
CA ASN A 516 7.34 -23.99 3.94
C ASN A 516 6.85 -22.66 4.47
N GLY A 517 7.57 -21.57 4.18
CA GLY A 517 7.29 -20.26 4.74
C GLY A 517 7.68 -19.11 3.81
N MET A 518 7.44 -17.90 4.30
CA MET A 518 7.84 -16.66 3.64
C MET A 518 8.87 -15.97 4.53
N CYS A 519 10.03 -15.61 3.97
CA CYS A 519 11.14 -14.99 4.69
C CYS A 519 11.20 -13.51 4.34
N GLY A 520 11.10 -12.62 5.34
CA GLY A 520 11.23 -11.18 5.17
C GLY A 520 12.66 -10.69 5.42
N ALA A 521 13.15 -9.78 4.58
CA ALA A 521 14.40 -9.03 4.80
C ALA A 521 14.33 -7.66 4.08
N GLU A 522 15.42 -6.90 4.09
CA GLU A 522 15.61 -5.64 3.33
C GLU A 522 15.29 -5.74 1.83
N SER A 523 15.46 -6.92 1.23
CA SER A 523 15.11 -7.25 -0.16
C SER A 523 13.64 -7.68 -0.34
N GLY A 524 12.81 -7.52 0.69
CA GLY A 524 11.40 -7.92 0.70
C GLY A 524 11.17 -9.38 1.11
N VAL A 525 9.97 -9.87 0.81
CA VAL A 525 9.48 -11.19 1.24
C VAL A 525 9.65 -12.23 0.12
N VAL A 526 10.41 -13.30 0.36
CA VAL A 526 10.66 -14.38 -0.60
C VAL A 526 10.24 -15.75 -0.05
N PRO A 527 9.76 -16.68 -0.90
CA PRO A 527 9.41 -18.02 -0.45
C PRO A 527 10.66 -18.84 -0.11
N VAL A 528 10.59 -19.60 0.99
CA VAL A 528 11.67 -20.45 1.50
C VAL A 528 11.13 -21.76 2.03
N SER A 529 12.01 -22.76 2.11
CA SER A 529 11.73 -23.98 2.86
C SER A 529 12.84 -24.26 3.85
N ALA A 530 12.50 -24.90 4.96
CA ALA A 530 13.47 -25.41 5.92
C ALA A 530 13.12 -26.87 6.25
N VAL A 531 14.13 -27.72 6.21
CA VAL A 531 14.03 -29.17 6.36
C VAL A 531 14.97 -29.57 7.49
N SER A 532 14.43 -30.06 8.59
CA SER A 532 15.23 -30.39 9.78
C SER A 532 14.67 -31.60 10.55
N PRO A 533 15.53 -32.45 11.15
CA PRO A 533 15.11 -33.38 12.18
C PRO A 533 14.79 -32.66 13.49
N ALA A 534 14.21 -33.37 14.46
CA ALA A 534 14.14 -32.81 15.81
C ALA A 534 15.54 -32.73 16.42
N VAL A 535 15.81 -31.69 17.20
CA VAL A 535 17.12 -31.47 17.84
C VAL A 535 17.00 -31.34 19.35
N LEU A 536 17.92 -31.97 20.07
CA LEU A 536 18.10 -31.82 21.52
C LEU A 536 19.13 -30.73 21.80
N ILE A 537 18.70 -29.71 22.52
CA ILE A 537 19.54 -28.64 23.03
C ILE A 537 19.67 -28.81 24.54
N SER A 538 20.90 -28.90 25.04
CA SER A 538 21.13 -29.16 26.47
C SER A 538 20.69 -28.00 27.36
N GLN A 539 20.62 -26.79 26.83
CA GLN A 539 20.17 -25.60 27.54
C GLN A 539 19.61 -24.58 26.55
N ILE A 540 18.37 -24.16 26.78
CA ILE A 540 17.72 -23.02 26.13
C ILE A 540 17.22 -22.05 27.20
N GLU A 541 16.88 -20.84 26.78
CA GLU A 541 16.28 -19.81 27.63
C GLU A 541 14.94 -19.38 27.04
N VAL A 542 13.90 -19.37 27.86
CA VAL A 542 12.60 -18.82 27.48
C VAL A 542 12.23 -17.65 28.38
N GLN A 543 11.71 -16.60 27.76
CA GLN A 543 11.15 -15.45 28.44
C GLN A 543 9.63 -15.49 28.41
N LYS A 544 8.99 -14.70 29.27
CA LYS A 544 7.53 -14.62 29.30
C LYS A 544 7.02 -13.86 28.09
N LYS A 545 6.07 -14.45 27.37
CA LYS A 545 5.38 -13.79 26.26
C LYS A 545 4.67 -12.53 26.74
N PRO A 546 4.76 -11.40 26.02
CA PRO A 546 3.96 -10.22 26.31
C PRO A 546 2.48 -10.62 26.37
N LYS A 547 1.80 -10.23 27.44
CA LYS A 547 0.35 -10.43 27.53
C LYS A 547 -0.34 -9.19 26.98
N SER A 548 -1.36 -9.39 26.14
CA SER A 548 -2.28 -8.31 25.81
C SER A 548 -2.96 -7.83 27.09
N SER A 549 -3.02 -6.52 27.30
CA SER A 549 -3.86 -5.92 28.35
C SER A 549 -5.34 -5.89 27.94
N GLU A 550 -5.66 -6.23 26.69
CA GLU A 550 -7.02 -6.18 26.18
C GLU A 550 -7.84 -7.40 26.58
N ARG A 551 -8.99 -7.12 27.22
CA ARG A 551 -9.98 -8.15 27.57
C ARG A 551 -10.57 -8.81 26.32
N ALA A 552 -11.10 -10.01 26.47
CA ALA A 552 -11.95 -10.65 25.47
C ALA A 552 -13.16 -9.77 25.09
N PRO A 553 -13.86 -10.05 23.98
CA PRO A 553 -15.10 -9.36 23.66
C PRO A 553 -16.09 -9.37 24.83
N ILE A 554 -16.70 -8.22 25.11
CA ILE A 554 -17.52 -7.96 26.31
C ILE A 554 -18.85 -8.69 26.22
N LEU A 555 -19.50 -8.58 25.06
CA LEU A 555 -20.72 -9.34 24.76
C LEU A 555 -20.33 -10.69 24.14
N PRO A 556 -21.12 -11.75 24.34
CA PRO A 556 -20.93 -13.00 23.60
C PRO A 556 -21.19 -12.79 22.09
N PRO A 557 -20.71 -13.72 21.23
CA PRO A 557 -21.03 -13.70 19.80
C PRO A 557 -22.53 -13.60 19.55
N PRO A 558 -22.97 -12.85 18.53
CA PRO A 558 -24.39 -12.70 18.22
C PRO A 558 -25.01 -14.04 17.79
N PRO A 559 -26.33 -14.25 18.00
CA PRO A 559 -27.02 -15.44 17.52
C PRO A 559 -26.94 -15.61 16.00
N THR A 560 -26.82 -16.85 15.53
CA THR A 560 -26.65 -17.20 14.10
C THR A 560 -27.97 -17.29 13.31
N ALA A 561 -29.13 -17.29 13.98
CA ALA A 561 -30.42 -17.43 13.31
C ALA A 561 -30.94 -16.08 12.78
N ALA A 562 -31.13 -15.99 11.46
CA ALA A 562 -31.84 -14.88 10.83
C ALA A 562 -33.35 -15.01 11.09
N PRO A 563 -34.07 -13.92 11.44
CA PRO A 563 -35.53 -13.91 11.40
C PRO A 563 -36.06 -14.20 9.98
N HIS A 564 -37.27 -14.76 9.85
CA HIS A 564 -37.89 -15.25 8.60
C HIS A 564 -38.21 -14.20 7.50
N ASP A 565 -37.64 -13.01 7.53
CA ASP A 565 -38.07 -11.89 6.67
C ASP A 565 -36.99 -11.51 5.62
N THR A 566 -37.47 -11.14 4.43
CA THR A 566 -36.75 -11.12 3.13
C THR A 566 -36.28 -9.72 2.71
N GLY A 567 -36.24 -8.77 3.65
CA GLY A 567 -35.79 -7.39 3.41
C GLY A 567 -34.28 -7.23 3.17
N ASP A 568 -33.79 -5.99 3.28
CA ASP A 568 -32.36 -5.66 3.16
C ASP A 568 -31.57 -6.25 4.35
N VAL A 569 -30.86 -7.36 4.09
CA VAL A 569 -30.09 -8.12 5.10
C VAL A 569 -29.02 -7.26 5.74
N VAL A 570 -28.36 -6.39 4.96
CA VAL A 570 -27.30 -5.49 5.42
C VAL A 570 -27.85 -4.52 6.45
N LEU A 571 -28.90 -3.78 6.07
CA LEU A 571 -29.52 -2.79 6.94
C LEU A 571 -30.06 -3.43 8.22
N ARG A 572 -30.66 -4.62 8.11
CA ARG A 572 -31.20 -5.34 9.26
C ARG A 572 -30.10 -5.77 10.25
N ALA A 573 -29.01 -6.35 9.75
CA ALA A 573 -27.88 -6.75 10.59
C ALA A 573 -27.32 -5.55 11.38
N MET A 574 -27.20 -4.39 10.73
CA MET A 574 -26.79 -3.13 11.37
C MET A 574 -27.77 -2.72 12.48
N GLN A 575 -29.07 -2.70 12.21
CA GLN A 575 -30.09 -2.30 13.18
C GLN A 575 -30.14 -3.22 14.41
N ASP A 576 -30.09 -4.53 14.20
CA ASP A 576 -30.16 -5.53 15.27
C ASP A 576 -28.91 -5.48 16.17
N GLU A 577 -27.71 -5.33 15.58
CA GLU A 577 -26.48 -5.21 16.37
C GLU A 577 -26.36 -3.85 17.08
N LEU A 578 -26.89 -2.78 16.47
CA LEU A 578 -26.93 -1.45 17.10
C LEU A 578 -27.85 -1.49 18.32
N ALA A 579 -29.05 -2.06 18.18
CA ALA A 579 -30.00 -2.21 19.27
C ALA A 579 -29.43 -3.02 20.44
N ARG A 580 -28.78 -4.16 20.13
CA ARG A 580 -28.11 -5.01 21.14
C ARG A 580 -26.97 -4.29 21.83
N SER A 581 -26.11 -3.61 21.08
CA SER A 581 -24.96 -2.91 21.64
C SER A 581 -25.39 -1.76 22.55
N MET A 582 -26.38 -0.96 22.15
CA MET A 582 -26.89 0.14 22.99
C MET A 582 -27.57 -0.35 24.28
N SER A 583 -28.17 -1.54 24.30
CA SER A 583 -28.87 -2.07 25.47
C SER A 583 -27.95 -2.82 26.44
N GLU A 584 -27.02 -3.63 25.93
CA GLU A 584 -26.26 -4.61 26.71
C GLU A 584 -24.79 -4.23 26.91
N LEU A 585 -24.17 -3.45 25.99
CA LEU A 585 -22.73 -3.20 26.02
C LEU A 585 -22.34 -2.32 27.22
N ARG A 586 -21.64 -2.93 28.18
CA ARG A 586 -21.07 -2.26 29.34
C ARG A 586 -19.93 -3.07 29.93
N LEU A 587 -18.80 -2.42 30.19
CA LEU A 587 -17.70 -3.03 30.94
C LEU A 587 -17.76 -2.61 32.42
N ASP A 588 -18.12 -3.52 33.32
CA ASP A 588 -18.13 -3.29 34.77
C ASP A 588 -18.85 -1.97 35.17
N THR A 589 -18.13 -1.04 35.82
CA THR A 589 -18.61 0.29 36.23
C THR A 589 -18.41 1.38 35.19
N MET A 590 -17.84 1.05 34.02
CA MET A 590 -17.59 2.01 32.93
C MET A 590 -18.90 2.52 32.32
N PRO A 591 -18.89 3.75 31.74
CA PRO A 591 -20.07 4.33 31.12
C PRO A 591 -20.56 3.48 29.93
N ARG A 592 -21.88 3.48 29.72
CA ARG A 592 -22.49 2.89 28.54
C ARG A 592 -22.31 3.81 27.33
N PRO A 593 -22.34 3.27 26.10
CA PRO A 593 -22.50 4.10 24.90
C PRO A 593 -23.76 4.96 25.01
N TYR A 594 -23.67 6.25 24.68
CA TYR A 594 -24.85 7.12 24.54
C TYR A 594 -25.17 7.44 23.07
N PHE A 595 -24.17 7.33 22.19
CA PHE A 595 -24.31 7.42 20.75
C PHE A 595 -23.51 6.31 20.07
N LEU A 596 -24.11 5.69 19.06
CA LEU A 596 -23.50 4.68 18.20
C LEU A 596 -24.04 4.88 16.78
N SER A 597 -23.15 4.91 15.80
CA SER A 597 -23.52 4.84 14.39
C SER A 597 -22.73 3.76 13.65
N TYR A 598 -23.41 3.13 12.69
CA TYR A 598 -22.81 2.23 11.72
C TYR A 598 -23.00 2.82 10.34
N ARG A 599 -21.93 2.82 9.56
CA ARG A 599 -21.97 3.09 8.14
C ARG A 599 -21.32 1.93 7.39
N ILE A 600 -22.01 1.37 6.42
CA ILE A 600 -21.44 0.39 5.51
C ILE A 600 -21.39 1.02 4.12
N ASP A 601 -20.20 1.12 3.55
CA ASP A 601 -20.01 1.54 2.17
C ASP A 601 -19.61 0.33 1.33
N GLU A 602 -20.48 -0.05 0.40
CA GLU A 602 -20.14 -0.98 -0.67
C GLU A 602 -19.73 -0.19 -1.90
N VAL A 603 -18.49 -0.40 -2.34
CA VAL A 603 -17.93 0.28 -3.49
C VAL A 603 -17.69 -0.73 -4.60
N SER A 604 -18.24 -0.45 -5.78
CA SER A 604 -17.95 -1.14 -7.02
C SER A 604 -17.19 -0.16 -7.92
N ASN A 605 -15.95 -0.46 -8.27
CA ASN A 605 -15.10 0.38 -9.10
C ASN A 605 -14.49 -0.40 -10.26
N LEU A 606 -14.19 0.32 -11.33
CA LEU A 606 -13.34 -0.11 -12.42
C LEU A 606 -12.34 1.01 -12.67
N ASP A 607 -11.07 0.64 -12.75
CA ASP A 607 -9.98 1.55 -13.03
C ASP A 607 -9.16 0.98 -14.18
N VAL A 608 -8.99 1.76 -15.24
CA VAL A 608 -8.33 1.31 -16.46
C VAL A 608 -7.31 2.35 -16.88
N TRP A 609 -6.08 1.91 -17.07
CA TRP A 609 -4.96 2.74 -17.48
C TRP A 609 -4.44 2.29 -18.83
N GLY A 610 -4.10 3.27 -19.65
CA GLY A 610 -3.48 3.01 -20.93
C GLY A 610 -2.49 4.09 -21.31
N SER A 611 -1.48 3.67 -22.05
CA SER A 611 -0.47 4.55 -22.60
C SER A 611 -0.22 4.18 -24.06
N ARG A 612 -0.19 5.19 -24.93
CA ARG A 612 0.15 5.05 -26.35
C ARG A 612 -0.57 3.89 -27.05
N GLY A 613 -1.83 3.62 -26.71
CA GLY A 613 -2.66 2.60 -27.35
C GLY A 613 -2.50 1.17 -26.83
N SER A 614 -1.86 0.99 -25.68
CA SER A 614 -1.77 -0.28 -24.95
C SER A 614 -2.30 -0.11 -23.54
N LEU A 615 -2.94 -1.15 -22.99
CA LEU A 615 -3.33 -1.13 -21.59
C LEU A 615 -2.12 -1.43 -20.70
N THR A 616 -1.94 -0.59 -19.70
CA THR A 616 -0.93 -0.81 -18.65
C THR A 616 -1.54 -1.54 -17.46
N ARG A 617 -2.83 -1.31 -17.19
CA ARG A 617 -3.53 -1.86 -16.04
C ARG A 617 -5.05 -1.82 -16.26
N SER A 618 -5.79 -2.79 -15.75
CA SER A 618 -7.26 -2.83 -15.81
C SER A 618 -7.78 -3.62 -14.61
N ASP A 619 -8.34 -2.92 -13.65
CA ASP A 619 -8.74 -3.47 -12.36
C ASP A 619 -10.23 -3.24 -12.14
N ALA A 620 -10.97 -4.31 -11.86
CA ALA A 620 -12.34 -4.23 -11.38
C ALA A 620 -12.39 -4.70 -9.93
N GLY A 621 -13.00 -3.90 -9.06
CA GLY A 621 -13.08 -4.17 -7.64
C GLY A 621 -14.51 -4.07 -7.12
N ARG A 622 -14.82 -4.90 -6.12
CA ARG A 622 -15.98 -4.71 -5.25
C ARG A 622 -15.52 -4.90 -3.82
N THR A 623 -15.70 -3.89 -3.00
CA THR A 623 -15.34 -3.95 -1.57
C THR A 623 -16.53 -3.49 -0.73
N ARG A 624 -16.62 -4.01 0.49
CA ARG A 624 -17.60 -3.56 1.48
C ARG A 624 -16.87 -3.25 2.77
N ARG A 625 -17.05 -2.02 3.26
CA ARG A 625 -16.34 -1.51 4.43
C ARG A 625 -17.32 -1.06 5.50
N LEU A 626 -17.10 -1.50 6.73
CA LEU A 626 -17.81 -1.00 7.90
C LEU A 626 -17.08 0.21 8.46
N SER A 627 -17.80 1.22 8.95
CA SER A 627 -17.29 2.29 9.80
C SER A 627 -18.15 2.35 11.06
N VAL A 628 -17.49 2.37 12.22
CA VAL A 628 -18.16 2.45 13.53
C VAL A 628 -17.78 3.75 14.24
N GLU A 629 -18.77 4.54 14.63
CA GLU A 629 -18.59 5.73 15.46
C GLU A 629 -19.31 5.48 16.80
N LEU A 630 -18.54 5.48 17.90
CA LEU A 630 -19.05 5.13 19.22
C LEU A 630 -18.62 6.18 20.25
N HIS A 631 -19.60 6.69 20.98
CA HIS A 631 -19.39 7.71 22.00
C HIS A 631 -19.85 7.23 23.39
N VAL A 632 -19.00 7.46 24.40
CA VAL A 632 -19.25 7.18 25.82
C VAL A 632 -19.10 8.47 26.62
N GLY A 633 -19.96 8.66 27.62
CA GLY A 633 -20.10 9.94 28.34
C GLY A 633 -21.48 10.53 28.10
N ASP A 634 -21.54 11.79 27.69
CA ASP A 634 -22.75 12.48 27.26
C ASP A 634 -22.42 13.53 26.19
N TYR A 635 -23.44 14.17 25.59
CA TYR A 635 -23.24 15.20 24.56
C TYR A 635 -22.37 16.37 25.01
N ALA A 636 -22.35 16.70 26.31
CA ALA A 636 -21.55 17.81 26.81
C ALA A 636 -20.08 17.41 26.95
N PHE A 637 -19.80 16.18 27.36
CA PHE A 637 -18.44 15.68 27.57
C PHE A 637 -18.30 14.18 27.26
N ASP A 638 -17.57 13.85 26.20
CA ASP A 638 -17.36 12.48 25.70
C ASP A 638 -15.89 12.18 25.32
N ASN A 639 -15.66 11.04 24.68
CA ASN A 639 -14.35 10.57 24.20
C ASN A 639 -13.86 11.23 22.90
N THR A 640 -14.63 12.11 22.26
CA THR A 640 -14.25 12.76 21.01
C THR A 640 -13.50 14.07 21.24
N ASN A 641 -13.12 14.76 20.16
CA ASN A 641 -12.42 16.04 20.20
C ASN A 641 -11.14 16.00 21.09
N PHE A 642 -10.45 14.86 21.12
CA PHE A 642 -9.25 14.62 21.91
C PHE A 642 -8.24 13.79 21.11
N LEU A 643 -6.97 14.17 21.18
CA LEU A 643 -5.85 13.53 20.52
C LEU A 643 -4.79 13.13 21.56
N SER A 644 -4.46 11.84 21.62
CA SER A 644 -3.37 11.28 22.42
C SER A 644 -2.50 10.39 21.53
N MET A 645 -1.23 10.19 21.91
CA MET A 645 -0.36 9.24 21.21
C MET A 645 -0.54 7.84 21.77
N PRO A 646 -0.67 6.80 20.93
CA PRO A 646 -0.62 5.43 21.38
C PRO A 646 0.69 5.16 22.13
N THR A 647 0.61 4.45 23.25
CA THR A 647 1.77 4.21 24.12
C THR A 647 2.74 3.14 23.60
N ASN A 648 2.40 2.43 22.51
CA ASN A 648 3.29 1.49 21.85
C ASN A 648 3.02 1.36 20.34
N VAL A 649 4.00 0.81 19.61
CA VAL A 649 3.97 0.64 18.14
C VAL A 649 2.85 -0.30 17.69
N ALA A 650 2.51 -1.34 18.48
CA ALA A 650 1.42 -2.25 18.16
C ALA A 650 0.04 -1.55 18.22
N ALA A 651 -0.17 -0.65 19.18
CA ALA A 651 -1.37 0.18 19.29
C ALA A 651 -1.42 1.18 18.14
N MET A 652 -0.28 1.77 17.75
CA MET A 652 -0.15 2.63 16.57
C MET A 652 -0.55 1.86 15.28
N VAL A 653 -0.10 0.61 15.13
CA VAL A 653 -0.45 -0.28 14.01
C VAL A 653 -1.90 -0.72 14.03
N SER A 654 -2.45 -0.95 15.22
CA SER A 654 -3.85 -1.33 15.39
C SER A 654 -4.80 -0.14 15.16
N ASP A 655 -4.42 1.07 15.58
CA ASP A 655 -5.14 2.31 15.34
C ASP A 655 -5.09 2.71 13.85
N PHE A 656 -4.11 2.21 13.08
CA PHE A 656 -4.06 2.39 11.62
C PHE A 656 -5.28 1.84 10.86
N ASP A 657 -6.05 0.95 11.49
CA ASP A 657 -7.25 0.35 10.92
C ASP A 657 -8.54 1.18 11.15
N GLU A 658 -8.46 2.29 11.91
CA GLU A 658 -9.44 3.39 12.05
C GLU A 658 -10.94 3.01 12.10
N GLY A 659 -11.26 1.81 12.58
CA GLY A 659 -12.63 1.31 12.59
C GLY A 659 -13.22 0.92 11.24
N THR A 660 -12.36 0.79 10.24
CA THR A 660 -12.68 0.22 8.94
C THR A 660 -12.36 -1.26 8.88
N SER A 661 -13.34 -2.10 9.22
CA SER A 661 -13.23 -3.55 8.98
C SER A 661 -13.76 -3.90 7.59
N GLY A 662 -13.08 -4.82 6.90
CA GLY A 662 -13.62 -5.47 5.71
C GLY A 662 -14.84 -6.31 6.09
N LEU A 663 -15.94 -6.14 5.37
CA LEU A 663 -17.16 -6.92 5.55
C LEU A 663 -17.31 -7.98 4.46
N PRO A 664 -17.97 -9.11 4.76
CA PRO A 664 -18.37 -10.08 3.74
C PRO A 664 -19.13 -9.42 2.59
N LEU A 665 -18.75 -9.77 1.36
CA LEU A 665 -19.49 -9.40 0.15
C LEU A 665 -20.77 -10.21 -0.01
N ASP A 666 -20.82 -11.40 0.61
CA ASP A 666 -22.01 -12.23 0.73
C ASP A 666 -23.02 -11.51 1.67
N ASP A 667 -24.30 -11.45 1.28
CA ASP A 667 -25.37 -10.92 2.12
C ASP A 667 -25.78 -11.96 3.19
N ASP A 668 -24.82 -12.39 4.00
CA ASP A 668 -24.97 -13.35 5.09
C ASP A 668 -25.21 -12.62 6.42
N TYR A 669 -26.43 -12.74 6.94
CA TYR A 669 -26.85 -12.07 8.18
C TYR A 669 -25.94 -12.38 9.38
N ALA A 670 -25.52 -13.64 9.55
CA ALA A 670 -24.75 -14.06 10.72
C ALA A 670 -23.30 -13.57 10.63
N ALA A 671 -22.68 -13.68 9.46
CA ALA A 671 -21.33 -13.18 9.23
C ALA A 671 -21.27 -11.66 9.41
N MET A 672 -22.24 -10.92 8.85
CA MET A 672 -22.31 -9.46 9.01
C MET A 672 -22.46 -9.03 10.47
N ARG A 673 -23.38 -9.65 11.21
CA ARG A 673 -23.58 -9.32 12.64
C ARG A 673 -22.35 -9.61 13.48
N ARG A 674 -21.60 -10.66 13.13
CA ARG A 674 -20.37 -11.02 13.84
C ARG A 674 -19.29 -9.96 13.66
N GLU A 675 -19.06 -9.47 12.43
CA GLU A 675 -18.09 -8.40 12.18
C GLU A 675 -18.51 -7.07 12.84
N LEU A 676 -19.80 -6.71 12.76
CA LEU A 676 -20.36 -5.55 13.48
C LEU A 676 -20.10 -5.65 14.98
N TRP A 677 -20.33 -6.82 15.59
CA TRP A 677 -20.08 -7.05 17.01
C TRP A 677 -18.60 -6.89 17.39
N LEU A 678 -17.69 -7.50 16.64
CA LEU A 678 -16.25 -7.43 16.90
C LEU A 678 -15.73 -5.99 16.76
N ALA A 679 -16.15 -5.28 15.71
CA ALA A 679 -15.81 -3.88 15.51
C ALA A 679 -16.33 -3.01 16.67
N THR A 680 -17.60 -3.14 17.03
CA THR A 680 -18.21 -2.35 18.12
C THR A 680 -17.55 -2.59 19.48
N ASP A 681 -17.20 -3.84 19.80
CA ASP A 681 -16.49 -4.18 21.03
C ASP A 681 -15.12 -3.48 21.10
N ARG A 682 -14.35 -3.49 20.01
CA ARG A 682 -13.06 -2.81 19.91
C ARG A 682 -13.21 -1.30 20.09
N HIS A 683 -14.16 -0.67 19.38
CA HIS A 683 -14.42 0.77 19.49
C HIS A 683 -14.88 1.19 20.88
N TYR A 684 -15.68 0.36 21.57
CA TYR A 684 -16.10 0.66 22.93
C TYR A 684 -14.93 0.70 23.91
N LYS A 685 -14.00 -0.25 23.81
CA LYS A 685 -12.81 -0.30 24.67
C LYS A 685 -11.91 0.92 24.44
N VAL A 686 -11.68 1.28 23.17
CA VAL A 686 -10.93 2.51 22.81
C VAL A 686 -11.65 3.75 23.34
N ALA A 687 -12.95 3.89 23.10
CA ALA A 687 -13.73 5.05 23.56
C ALA A 687 -13.69 5.25 25.08
N VAL A 688 -13.81 4.16 25.86
CA VAL A 688 -13.70 4.22 27.33
C VAL A 688 -12.30 4.65 27.78
N ALA A 689 -11.25 4.11 27.15
CA ALA A 689 -9.86 4.49 27.45
C ALA A 689 -9.60 5.97 27.11
N THR A 690 -10.03 6.42 25.93
CA THR A 690 -9.89 7.80 25.45
C THR A 690 -10.64 8.78 26.35
N LEU A 691 -11.87 8.46 26.79
CA LEU A 691 -12.60 9.30 27.75
C LEU A 691 -11.83 9.46 29.07
N ALA A 692 -11.23 8.37 29.57
CA ALA A 692 -10.44 8.41 30.81
C ALA A 692 -9.18 9.27 30.65
N GLN A 693 -8.47 9.12 29.52
CA GLN A 693 -7.30 9.94 29.19
C GLN A 693 -7.66 11.42 29.07
N LYS A 694 -8.74 11.75 28.34
CA LYS A 694 -9.24 13.13 28.20
C LYS A 694 -9.56 13.74 29.57
N ARG A 695 -10.25 13.00 30.46
CA ARG A 695 -10.53 13.46 31.83
C ARG A 695 -9.26 13.81 32.60
N THR A 696 -8.25 12.95 32.53
CA THR A 696 -6.96 13.16 33.19
C THR A 696 -6.23 14.37 32.61
N ALA A 697 -6.14 14.47 31.29
CA ALA A 697 -5.47 15.57 30.60
C ALA A 697 -6.12 16.94 30.90
N LEU A 698 -7.44 16.97 31.10
CA LEU A 698 -8.20 18.18 31.38
C LEU A 698 -8.42 18.47 32.88
N ALA A 699 -8.01 17.56 33.77
CA ALA A 699 -8.18 17.73 35.23
C ALA A 699 -7.42 18.95 35.77
N ASN A 700 -6.23 19.22 35.22
CA ASN A 700 -5.34 20.29 35.69
C ASN A 700 -5.45 21.59 34.88
N ARG A 701 -6.41 21.68 33.95
CA ARG A 701 -6.59 22.90 33.12
C ARG A 701 -7.51 23.90 33.81
N THR A 702 -7.01 25.13 33.94
CA THR A 702 -7.71 26.26 34.57
C THR A 702 -8.81 26.86 33.70
N ARG A 703 -8.80 26.62 32.39
CA ARG A 703 -9.81 27.08 31.43
C ARG A 703 -10.27 25.90 30.57
N ARG A 704 -11.59 25.66 30.55
CA ARG A 704 -12.24 24.67 29.69
C ARG A 704 -13.07 25.39 28.64
N ASP A 705 -13.14 24.81 27.45
CA ASP A 705 -14.06 25.26 26.42
C ASP A 705 -15.50 24.90 26.86
N PRO A 706 -16.43 25.87 26.94
CA PRO A 706 -17.81 25.61 27.38
C PRO A 706 -18.67 24.89 26.31
N LEU A 707 -18.15 24.68 25.10
CA LEU A 707 -18.88 24.01 24.03
C LEU A 707 -19.02 22.50 24.30
N PRO A 708 -20.22 21.91 24.07
CA PRO A 708 -20.42 20.47 24.16
C PRO A 708 -19.52 19.74 23.15
N ASP A 709 -19.11 18.51 23.43
CA ASP A 709 -18.29 17.73 22.49
C ASP A 709 -19.05 17.31 21.23
N PHE A 710 -20.37 17.08 21.34
CA PHE A 710 -21.20 16.59 20.24
C PHE A 710 -22.62 17.17 20.28
N THR A 711 -23.23 17.43 19.13
CA THR A 711 -24.63 17.91 19.05
C THR A 711 -25.61 16.76 18.83
N ARG A 712 -26.83 16.90 19.36
CA ARG A 712 -27.97 16.04 19.03
C ARG A 712 -28.75 16.64 17.85
N GLU A 713 -29.08 15.82 16.87
CA GLU A 713 -29.78 16.25 15.65
C GLU A 713 -31.12 15.53 15.48
N GLU A 714 -31.99 16.08 14.63
CA GLU A 714 -33.29 15.47 14.33
C GLU A 714 -33.12 14.22 13.45
N PRO A 715 -33.71 13.07 13.81
CA PRO A 715 -33.56 11.84 13.05
C PRO A 715 -34.11 11.94 11.63
N VAL A 716 -33.39 11.36 10.68
CA VAL A 716 -33.79 11.33 9.26
C VAL A 716 -33.87 9.89 8.75
N THR A 717 -34.96 9.55 8.05
CA THR A 717 -35.07 8.28 7.32
C THR A 717 -35.15 8.55 5.81
N LEU A 718 -34.23 7.98 5.04
CA LEU A 718 -34.20 8.10 3.58
C LEU A 718 -33.84 6.75 2.93
N GLY A 719 -34.65 6.29 1.98
CA GLY A 719 -34.35 5.11 1.19
C GLY A 719 -33.99 5.49 -0.24
N ASP A 720 -32.89 4.96 -0.75
CA ASP A 720 -32.55 4.97 -2.17
C ASP A 720 -32.62 3.56 -2.72
N ALA A 721 -33.52 3.34 -3.67
CA ALA A 721 -33.71 2.06 -4.34
C ALA A 721 -33.02 2.00 -5.72
N THR A 722 -32.19 3.00 -6.05
CA THR A 722 -31.49 3.05 -7.34
C THR A 722 -30.55 1.85 -7.45
N PRO A 723 -30.72 0.99 -8.48
CA PRO A 723 -29.83 -0.14 -8.73
C PRO A 723 -28.39 0.35 -8.97
N LEU A 724 -27.40 -0.44 -8.55
CA LEU A 724 -26.01 -0.11 -8.90
C LEU A 724 -25.83 -0.23 -10.42
N PRO A 725 -25.29 0.81 -11.08
CA PRO A 725 -24.92 0.72 -12.48
C PRO A 725 -23.82 -0.33 -12.66
N ARG A 726 -23.91 -1.11 -13.73
CA ARG A 726 -22.87 -2.05 -14.14
C ARG A 726 -21.97 -1.39 -15.16
N SER A 727 -20.66 -1.48 -14.96
CA SER A 727 -19.65 -1.03 -15.92
C SER A 727 -19.39 -2.13 -16.95
N ASP A 728 -19.34 -1.77 -18.24
CA ASP A 728 -18.86 -2.64 -19.31
C ASP A 728 -17.33 -2.49 -19.42
N GLN A 729 -16.61 -3.42 -18.78
CA GLN A 729 -15.15 -3.38 -18.71
C GLN A 729 -14.51 -3.36 -20.10
N ALA A 730 -14.97 -4.22 -21.03
CA ALA A 730 -14.39 -4.30 -22.36
C ALA A 730 -14.58 -2.98 -23.14
N ALA A 731 -15.76 -2.37 -23.06
CA ALA A 731 -16.01 -1.09 -23.70
C ALA A 731 -15.12 0.05 -23.14
N ILE A 732 -14.83 0.03 -21.84
CA ILE A 732 -13.99 1.02 -21.18
C ILE A 732 -12.51 0.80 -21.50
N GLU A 733 -12.05 -0.46 -21.53
CA GLU A 733 -10.73 -0.85 -22.02
C GLU A 733 -10.49 -0.36 -23.45
N ASP A 734 -11.47 -0.53 -24.33
CA ASP A 734 -11.40 -0.02 -25.70
C ASP A 734 -11.40 1.51 -25.79
N LEU A 735 -12.15 2.19 -24.91
CA LEU A 735 -12.14 3.65 -24.81
C LEU A 735 -10.76 4.17 -24.40
N VAL A 736 -10.14 3.58 -23.38
CA VAL A 736 -8.83 3.98 -22.86
C VAL A 736 -7.73 3.66 -23.87
N ARG A 737 -7.76 2.47 -24.49
CA ARG A 737 -6.84 2.10 -25.58
C ARG A 737 -6.94 3.08 -26.73
N GLY A 738 -8.16 3.40 -27.16
CA GLY A 738 -8.42 4.36 -28.23
C GLY A 738 -7.97 5.79 -27.93
N THR A 739 -8.22 6.26 -26.71
CA THR A 739 -7.89 7.63 -26.28
C THR A 739 -6.39 7.81 -26.08
N SER A 740 -5.72 6.83 -25.46
CA SER A 740 -4.26 6.85 -25.25
C SER A 740 -3.46 6.72 -26.55
N ALA A 741 -4.03 6.06 -27.58
CA ALA A 741 -3.39 5.95 -28.89
C ALA A 741 -3.14 7.32 -29.56
N ALA A 742 -3.89 8.37 -29.21
CA ALA A 742 -3.67 9.71 -29.75
C ALA A 742 -2.28 10.29 -29.40
N PHE A 743 -1.62 9.82 -28.34
CA PHE A 743 -0.24 10.21 -28.02
C PHE A 743 0.81 9.62 -28.99
N ARG A 744 0.45 8.64 -29.82
CA ARG A 744 1.34 8.12 -30.88
C ARG A 744 1.75 9.21 -31.87
N ASP A 745 0.87 10.18 -32.09
CA ASP A 745 1.07 11.30 -33.01
C ASP A 745 1.91 12.45 -32.40
N ALA A 746 2.30 12.34 -31.12
CA ALA A 746 3.08 13.35 -30.38
C ALA A 746 4.44 12.79 -29.94
N PRO A 747 5.45 12.71 -30.83
CA PRO A 747 6.75 12.08 -30.53
C PRO A 747 7.56 12.83 -29.46
N GLU A 748 7.28 14.11 -29.24
CA GLU A 748 7.92 14.95 -28.23
C GLU A 748 7.46 14.62 -26.80
N ILE A 749 6.36 13.89 -26.65
CA ILE A 749 5.85 13.47 -25.34
C ILE A 749 6.51 12.16 -24.94
N TYR A 750 7.25 12.21 -23.84
CA TYR A 750 8.08 11.11 -23.35
C TYR A 750 7.29 10.10 -22.54
N GLN A 751 6.37 10.60 -21.70
CA GLN A 751 5.46 9.79 -20.91
C GLN A 751 4.04 10.31 -21.11
N SER A 752 3.11 9.38 -21.26
CA SER A 752 1.67 9.68 -21.30
C SER A 752 0.91 8.65 -20.49
N ASP A 753 -0.20 9.07 -19.92
CA ASP A 753 -1.12 8.21 -19.18
C ASP A 753 -2.55 8.69 -19.43
N VAL A 754 -3.44 7.74 -19.74
CA VAL A 754 -4.89 7.97 -19.78
C VAL A 754 -5.50 6.98 -18.80
N ALA A 755 -6.05 7.51 -17.72
CA ALA A 755 -6.71 6.74 -16.68
C ALA A 755 -8.21 7.02 -16.71
N TRP A 756 -9.00 5.97 -16.92
CA TRP A 756 -10.44 5.98 -16.65
C TRP A 756 -10.67 5.37 -15.27
N SER A 757 -11.56 5.98 -14.51
CA SER A 757 -11.86 5.58 -13.14
C SER A 757 -13.35 5.81 -12.93
N GLY A 758 -14.10 4.80 -12.51
CA GLY A 758 -15.55 4.97 -12.36
C GLY A 758 -16.23 3.80 -11.67
N GLY A 759 -17.41 4.08 -11.13
CA GLY A 759 -18.06 3.12 -10.27
C GLY A 759 -19.30 3.66 -9.57
N SER A 760 -19.63 3.02 -8.46
CA SER A 760 -20.72 3.44 -7.59
C SER A 760 -20.45 3.06 -6.14
N VAL A 761 -20.88 3.92 -5.23
CA VAL A 761 -20.91 3.65 -3.80
C VAL A 761 -22.35 3.47 -3.36
N ARG A 762 -22.64 2.35 -2.69
CA ARG A 762 -23.87 2.17 -1.94
C ARG A 762 -23.57 2.28 -0.46
N SER A 763 -24.12 3.32 0.17
CA SER A 763 -23.98 3.55 1.60
C SER A 763 -25.25 3.12 2.33
N TRP A 764 -25.10 2.33 3.39
CA TRP A 764 -26.10 2.16 4.43
C TRP A 764 -25.61 2.85 5.69
N TYR A 765 -26.50 3.56 6.38
CA TYR A 765 -26.18 4.23 7.64
C TYR A 765 -27.33 4.03 8.62
N VAL A 766 -27.00 3.75 9.88
CA VAL A 766 -27.93 3.80 11.02
C VAL A 766 -27.26 4.42 12.23
N ASN A 767 -28.00 5.14 13.05
CA ASN A 767 -27.52 5.59 14.36
C ASN A 767 -28.54 5.40 15.49
N SER A 768 -28.05 5.47 16.72
CA SER A 768 -28.85 5.26 17.94
C SER A 768 -29.87 6.38 18.23
N GLU A 769 -29.82 7.49 17.50
CA GLU A 769 -30.85 8.54 17.57
C GLU A 769 -32.05 8.23 16.66
N GLY A 770 -31.95 7.22 15.79
CA GLY A 770 -33.01 6.78 14.88
C GLY A 770 -32.84 7.24 13.43
N THR A 771 -31.72 7.87 13.07
CA THR A 771 -31.41 8.17 11.67
C THR A 771 -31.06 6.89 10.93
N SER A 772 -31.61 6.72 9.74
CA SER A 772 -31.33 5.58 8.86
C SER A 772 -31.37 6.02 7.41
N PHE A 773 -30.33 5.75 6.64
CA PHE A 773 -30.41 5.98 5.20
C PHE A 773 -29.71 4.94 4.34
N THR A 774 -30.22 4.78 3.12
CA THR A 774 -29.52 4.13 2.02
C THR A 774 -29.32 5.16 0.91
N ARG A 775 -28.12 5.22 0.32
CA ARG A 775 -27.76 6.17 -0.75
C ARG A 775 -26.89 5.48 -1.80
N THR A 776 -27.24 5.63 -3.07
CA THR A 776 -26.41 5.19 -4.20
C THR A 776 -25.79 6.41 -4.89
N ALA A 777 -24.47 6.47 -4.95
CA ALA A 777 -23.71 7.55 -5.59
C ALA A 777 -22.80 6.99 -6.69
N PRO A 778 -23.22 7.03 -7.96
CA PRO A 778 -22.32 6.75 -9.09
C PRO A 778 -21.31 7.88 -9.28
N TRP A 779 -20.19 7.54 -9.92
CA TRP A 779 -19.16 8.50 -10.28
C TRP A 779 -18.35 8.01 -11.47
N ALA A 780 -17.75 8.93 -12.20
CA ALA A 780 -16.75 8.62 -13.21
C ALA A 780 -15.77 9.77 -13.41
N ALA A 781 -14.56 9.44 -13.82
CA ALA A 781 -13.51 10.39 -14.13
C ALA A 781 -12.61 9.86 -15.24
N ILE A 782 -12.10 10.79 -16.06
CA ILE A 782 -10.99 10.53 -16.98
C ILE A 782 -9.88 11.52 -16.65
N ARG A 783 -8.69 10.99 -16.38
CA ARG A 783 -7.47 11.75 -16.16
C ARG A 783 -6.50 11.46 -17.29
N ILE A 784 -5.87 12.51 -17.79
CA ILE A 784 -4.86 12.46 -18.84
C ILE A 784 -3.64 13.18 -18.29
N ASN A 785 -2.49 12.52 -18.27
CA ASN A 785 -1.23 13.12 -17.86
C ASN A 785 -0.21 12.96 -18.98
N ALA A 786 0.67 13.95 -19.13
CA ALA A 786 1.81 13.82 -20.01
C ALA A 786 3.02 14.61 -19.52
N THR A 787 4.20 14.08 -19.82
CA THR A 787 5.48 14.68 -19.49
C THR A 787 6.34 14.81 -20.75
N THR A 788 6.98 15.96 -20.90
CA THR A 788 7.99 16.27 -21.92
C THR A 788 9.06 17.17 -21.29
N GLN A 789 9.88 17.81 -22.13
CA GLN A 789 10.88 18.74 -21.70
C GLN A 789 11.01 19.91 -22.67
N ALA A 790 11.26 21.09 -22.12
CA ALA A 790 11.50 22.30 -22.90
C ALA A 790 12.88 22.31 -23.58
N SER A 791 13.04 23.27 -24.49
CA SER A 791 14.27 23.52 -25.25
C SER A 791 15.47 23.89 -24.39
N ASP A 792 15.24 24.43 -23.20
CA ASP A 792 16.26 24.73 -22.19
C ASP A 792 16.48 23.58 -21.19
N ALA A 793 15.95 22.39 -21.49
CA ALA A 793 15.97 21.22 -20.63
C ALA A 793 15.18 21.37 -19.31
N SER A 794 14.25 22.32 -19.16
CA SER A 794 13.33 22.26 -18.02
C SER A 794 12.30 21.13 -18.22
N PRO A 795 12.00 20.30 -17.19
CA PRO A 795 10.91 19.34 -17.28
C PRO A 795 9.58 20.07 -17.49
N LEU A 796 8.69 19.48 -18.27
CA LEU A 796 7.33 19.94 -18.46
C LEU A 796 6.37 18.80 -18.19
N ASP A 797 5.52 19.01 -17.20
CA ASP A 797 4.48 18.07 -16.82
C ASP A 797 3.14 18.81 -16.75
N ASP A 798 2.12 18.19 -17.31
CA ASP A 798 0.77 18.71 -17.27
C ASP A 798 -0.24 17.56 -17.20
N GLY A 799 -1.44 17.87 -16.73
CA GLY A 799 -2.54 16.93 -16.68
C GLY A 799 -3.88 17.61 -16.91
N LEU A 800 -4.86 16.84 -17.37
CA LEU A 800 -6.24 17.24 -17.57
C LEU A 800 -7.15 16.21 -16.90
N ALA A 801 -8.16 16.65 -16.17
CA ALA A 801 -9.17 15.78 -15.60
C ALA A 801 -10.58 16.20 -16.03
N VAL A 802 -11.45 15.22 -16.22
CA VAL A 802 -12.89 15.40 -16.40
C VAL A 802 -13.59 14.54 -15.37
N TYR A 803 -14.44 15.14 -14.55
CA TYR A 803 -15.24 14.47 -13.52
C TYR A 803 -16.71 14.46 -13.92
N ALA A 804 -17.41 13.40 -13.55
CA ALA A 804 -18.79 13.16 -13.90
C ALA A 804 -19.52 12.45 -12.75
N THR A 805 -20.81 12.75 -12.57
CA THR A 805 -21.69 12.10 -11.59
C THR A 805 -22.15 10.70 -12.02
N SER A 806 -21.89 10.32 -13.26
CA SER A 806 -22.18 8.99 -13.80
C SER A 806 -21.27 8.73 -15.01
N PRO A 807 -20.88 7.48 -15.29
CA PRO A 807 -20.14 7.13 -16.50
C PRO A 807 -20.76 7.67 -17.80
N GLY A 808 -22.08 7.73 -17.88
CA GLY A 808 -22.80 8.25 -19.05
C GLY A 808 -22.66 9.76 -19.28
N ASP A 809 -22.22 10.51 -18.26
CA ASP A 809 -22.05 11.97 -18.36
C ASP A 809 -20.64 12.36 -18.87
N LEU A 810 -19.74 11.39 -19.09
CA LEU A 810 -18.42 11.64 -19.63
C LEU A 810 -18.46 12.01 -21.12
N PRO A 811 -17.49 12.81 -21.62
CA PRO A 811 -17.41 13.13 -23.04
C PRO A 811 -17.21 11.89 -23.92
N THR A 812 -17.67 11.95 -25.16
CA THR A 812 -17.50 10.86 -26.14
C THR A 812 -16.02 10.59 -26.45
N ARG A 813 -15.70 9.37 -26.92
CA ARG A 813 -14.35 8.98 -27.35
C ARG A 813 -13.71 10.01 -28.29
N ASP A 814 -14.43 10.44 -29.32
CA ASP A 814 -13.92 11.41 -30.29
C ASP A 814 -13.59 12.77 -29.64
N THR A 815 -14.45 13.22 -28.72
CA THR A 815 -14.22 14.46 -27.96
C THR A 815 -12.98 14.32 -27.08
N LEU A 816 -12.79 13.17 -26.42
CA LEU A 816 -11.61 12.91 -25.59
C LEU A 816 -10.33 12.85 -26.42
N MET A 817 -10.35 12.16 -27.56
CA MET A 817 -9.21 12.10 -28.48
C MET A 817 -8.82 13.50 -29.00
N GLN A 818 -9.80 14.34 -29.34
CA GLN A 818 -9.54 15.73 -29.72
C GLN A 818 -8.92 16.53 -28.57
N ARG A 819 -9.41 16.34 -27.34
CA ARG A 819 -8.82 16.96 -26.14
C ARG A 819 -7.39 16.51 -25.89
N VAL A 820 -7.08 15.21 -26.05
CA VAL A 820 -5.73 14.67 -25.92
C VAL A 820 -4.79 15.27 -26.96
N ARG A 821 -5.20 15.37 -28.22
CA ARG A 821 -4.40 16.01 -29.27
C ARG A 821 -4.14 17.48 -28.98
N ALA A 822 -5.18 18.25 -28.64
CA ALA A 822 -5.03 19.66 -28.28
C ALA A 822 -4.14 19.87 -27.05
N PHE A 823 -4.25 18.97 -26.07
CA PHE A 823 -3.39 18.93 -24.89
C PHE A 823 -1.93 18.66 -25.25
N ALA A 824 -1.68 17.63 -26.07
CA ALA A 824 -0.34 17.30 -26.54
C ALA A 824 0.29 18.44 -27.36
N ASP A 825 -0.47 19.02 -28.29
CA ASP A 825 -0.02 20.16 -29.12
C ASP A 825 0.34 21.37 -28.26
N ARG A 826 -0.46 21.67 -27.21
CA ARG A 826 -0.15 22.75 -26.27
C ARG A 826 1.16 22.46 -25.54
N LEU A 827 1.31 21.26 -25.01
CA LEU A 827 2.49 20.87 -24.26
C LEU A 827 3.76 20.94 -25.14
N THR A 828 3.65 20.52 -26.41
CA THR A 828 4.72 20.65 -27.41
C THR A 828 5.05 22.12 -27.69
N ARG A 829 4.06 23.01 -27.85
CA ARG A 829 4.31 24.46 -28.03
C ARG A 829 5.05 25.08 -26.84
N LEU A 830 4.70 24.69 -25.62
CA LEU A 830 5.33 25.21 -24.39
C LEU A 830 6.83 24.90 -24.34
N ARG A 831 7.32 23.88 -25.04
CA ARG A 831 8.75 23.54 -25.08
C ARG A 831 9.63 24.69 -25.59
N ALA A 832 9.11 25.53 -26.47
CA ALA A 832 9.83 26.68 -27.04
C ALA A 832 9.53 28.00 -26.32
N THR A 833 8.63 28.02 -25.34
CA THR A 833 8.19 29.23 -24.64
C THR A 833 9.14 29.55 -23.49
N ALA A 834 9.47 30.82 -23.25
CA ALA A 834 10.30 31.22 -22.10
C ALA A 834 9.50 31.17 -20.77
N PRO A 835 10.14 30.86 -19.63
CA PRO A 835 9.49 30.95 -18.33
C PRO A 835 9.30 32.42 -17.93
N GLU A 836 8.19 32.73 -17.27
CA GLU A 836 7.77 34.12 -17.03
C GLU A 836 7.76 34.52 -15.55
N SER A 837 8.17 35.77 -15.28
CA SER A 837 7.97 36.44 -13.98
C SER A 837 7.14 37.68 -14.22
N TYR A 838 6.08 37.85 -13.44
CA TYR A 838 5.15 38.95 -13.66
C TYR A 838 4.59 39.42 -12.32
N ASN A 839 4.54 40.74 -12.12
CA ASN A 839 3.81 41.37 -11.02
C ASN A 839 2.89 42.41 -11.66
N GLY A 840 1.59 42.29 -11.41
CA GLY A 840 0.59 43.19 -11.97
C GLY A 840 -0.78 42.54 -12.11
N PRO A 841 -1.67 43.09 -12.95
CA PRO A 841 -3.03 42.59 -13.06
C PRO A 841 -3.09 41.20 -13.69
N VAL A 842 -3.87 40.31 -13.07
CA VAL A 842 -4.08 38.92 -13.53
C VAL A 842 -5.57 38.64 -13.60
N LEU A 843 -6.01 38.13 -14.76
CA LEU A 843 -7.39 37.73 -15.03
C LEU A 843 -7.50 36.20 -14.99
N PHE A 844 -8.28 35.67 -14.06
CA PHE A 844 -8.65 34.25 -14.02
C PHE A 844 -9.98 34.06 -14.74
N GLU A 845 -9.98 33.35 -15.87
CA GLU A 845 -11.16 33.13 -16.70
C GLU A 845 -11.77 31.75 -16.45
N GLY A 846 -13.10 31.71 -16.34
CA GLY A 846 -13.88 30.48 -16.33
C GLY A 846 -13.42 29.47 -15.27
N ALA A 847 -12.94 28.30 -15.70
CA ALA A 847 -12.53 27.22 -14.81
C ALA A 847 -11.38 27.61 -13.87
N ALA A 848 -10.42 28.44 -14.32
CA ALA A 848 -9.33 28.89 -13.44
C ALA A 848 -9.82 29.72 -12.25
N ALA A 849 -10.88 30.51 -12.41
CA ALA A 849 -11.45 31.26 -11.30
C ALA A 849 -12.09 30.33 -10.26
N ALA A 850 -12.78 29.28 -10.73
CA ALA A 850 -13.38 28.27 -9.87
C ALA A 850 -12.30 27.43 -9.15
N GLU A 851 -11.25 27.01 -9.86
CA GLU A 851 -10.10 26.31 -9.29
C GLU A 851 -9.36 27.18 -8.25
N LEU A 852 -9.10 28.45 -8.55
CA LEU A 852 -8.46 29.38 -7.62
C LEU A 852 -9.28 29.54 -6.35
N PHE A 853 -10.60 29.71 -6.50
CA PHE A 853 -11.52 29.84 -5.38
C PHE A 853 -11.53 28.56 -4.54
N ALA A 854 -11.56 27.39 -5.18
CA ALA A 854 -11.56 26.09 -4.52
C ALA A 854 -10.26 25.81 -3.75
N PHE A 855 -9.09 26.16 -4.30
CA PHE A 855 -7.80 25.91 -3.65
C PHE A 855 -7.43 26.95 -2.58
N VAL A 856 -7.86 28.20 -2.71
CA VAL A 856 -7.41 29.27 -1.80
C VAL A 856 -8.50 29.70 -0.81
N PHE A 857 -9.75 29.82 -1.26
CA PHE A 857 -10.84 30.37 -0.44
C PHE A 857 -11.73 29.27 0.17
N GLY A 858 -12.00 28.21 -0.59
CA GLY A 858 -12.85 27.09 -0.21
C GLY A 858 -12.52 26.44 1.15
N PRO A 859 -11.26 26.09 1.44
CA PRO A 859 -10.90 25.41 2.69
C PRO A 859 -11.19 26.26 3.92
N GLY A 860 -11.07 27.59 3.80
CA GLY A 860 -11.38 28.54 4.88
C GLY A 860 -12.87 28.62 5.24
N LEU A 861 -13.77 28.08 4.41
CA LEU A 861 -15.22 28.05 4.65
C LEU A 861 -15.67 26.91 5.57
N ALA A 862 -14.80 25.94 5.84
CA ALA A 862 -15.04 24.89 6.81
C ALA A 862 -14.61 25.34 8.21
N ALA A 863 -15.48 25.15 9.21
CA ALA A 863 -15.15 25.35 10.60
C ALA A 863 -14.78 24.01 11.24
N ASN A 864 -13.56 23.93 11.77
CA ASN A 864 -13.08 22.78 12.52
C ASN A 864 -12.77 23.21 13.95
N ARG A 865 -13.19 22.39 14.93
CA ARG A 865 -12.79 22.56 16.32
C ARG A 865 -11.40 21.94 16.50
N LEU A 866 -10.50 22.67 17.15
CA LEU A 866 -9.19 22.14 17.51
C LEU A 866 -9.37 21.09 18.62
N PRO A 867 -8.88 19.85 18.45
CA PRO A 867 -8.98 18.83 19.47
C PRO A 867 -8.11 19.19 20.69
N ASP A 868 -8.58 18.79 21.87
CA ASP A 868 -7.76 18.77 23.06
C ASP A 868 -6.64 17.72 22.92
N SER A 869 -5.51 17.91 23.61
CA SER A 869 -4.43 16.91 23.62
C SER A 869 -3.65 16.95 24.92
N ASP A 870 -3.13 15.80 25.33
CA ASP A 870 -2.18 15.64 26.42
C ASP A 870 -0.73 16.06 26.03
N LEU A 871 -0.49 16.30 24.74
CA LEU A 871 0.83 16.63 24.20
C LEU A 871 0.87 18.08 23.65
N PRO A 872 1.69 18.98 24.26
CA PRO A 872 1.78 20.38 23.85
C PRO A 872 2.21 20.60 22.39
N MET A 873 2.96 19.66 21.83
CA MET A 873 3.39 19.68 20.43
C MET A 873 2.21 19.58 19.47
N PHE A 874 1.29 18.64 19.69
CA PHE A 874 0.12 18.46 18.84
C PHE A 874 -0.85 19.63 18.90
N GLN A 875 -1.00 20.27 20.07
CA GLN A 875 -1.80 21.49 20.19
C GLN A 875 -1.20 22.65 19.36
N ARG A 876 0.13 22.76 19.29
CA ARG A 876 0.80 23.77 18.45
C ARG A 876 0.59 23.50 16.97
N PHE A 877 0.70 22.24 16.54
CA PHE A 877 0.48 21.87 15.13
C PHE A 877 -0.98 22.02 14.71
N ALA A 878 -1.93 21.57 15.52
CA ALA A 878 -3.35 21.75 15.25
C ALA A 878 -3.69 23.25 15.12
N GLY A 879 -3.12 24.10 15.98
CA GLY A 879 -3.33 25.56 15.94
C GLY A 879 -2.73 26.29 14.73
N MET A 880 -1.98 25.62 13.85
CA MET A 880 -1.48 26.20 12.60
C MET A 880 -2.57 26.24 11.49
N GLU A 881 -3.62 25.41 11.59
CA GLU A 881 -4.77 25.47 10.69
C GLU A 881 -5.74 26.58 11.10
N LYS A 882 -5.50 27.81 10.62
CA LYS A 882 -6.43 28.92 10.84
C LYS A 882 -7.47 28.99 9.73
N GLY A 883 -8.65 28.43 9.99
CA GLY A 883 -9.87 28.69 9.20
C GLY A 883 -10.36 30.14 9.35
N MET A 884 -11.49 30.48 8.74
CA MET A 884 -12.06 31.84 8.80
C MET A 884 -12.97 32.07 10.03
N LEU A 885 -12.92 31.23 11.06
CA LEU A 885 -13.84 31.29 12.20
C LEU A 885 -13.79 32.65 12.91
N ASP A 886 -12.58 33.19 13.15
CA ASP A 886 -12.38 34.50 13.77
C ASP A 886 -12.79 35.68 12.86
N GLN A 887 -13.11 35.42 11.59
CA GLN A 887 -13.52 36.43 10.62
C GLN A 887 -15.05 36.49 10.43
N VAL A 888 -15.83 35.70 11.17
CA VAL A 888 -17.30 35.77 11.12
C VAL A 888 -17.74 37.18 11.55
N GLY A 889 -18.57 37.81 10.74
CA GLY A 889 -18.97 39.21 10.87
C GLY A 889 -18.04 40.23 10.21
N ALA A 890 -16.85 39.80 9.76
CA ALA A 890 -15.90 40.65 9.04
C ALA A 890 -16.11 40.59 7.51
N ARG A 891 -15.61 41.62 6.82
CA ARG A 891 -15.58 41.64 5.36
C ARG A 891 -14.48 40.71 4.84
N VAL A 892 -14.87 39.71 4.05
CA VAL A 892 -13.99 38.71 3.42
C VAL A 892 -13.96 38.80 1.88
N LEU A 893 -14.95 39.46 1.29
CA LEU A 893 -15.05 39.72 -0.16
C LEU A 893 -15.44 41.19 -0.43
N PRO A 894 -15.42 41.68 -1.69
CA PRO A 894 -15.99 42.98 -2.02
C PRO A 894 -17.49 43.00 -1.71
N ARG A 895 -18.04 44.17 -1.39
CA ARG A 895 -19.43 44.31 -0.94
C ARG A 895 -20.47 43.88 -1.97
N SER A 896 -20.09 43.81 -3.25
CA SER A 896 -20.96 43.34 -4.32
C SER A 896 -21.05 41.82 -4.44
N PHE A 897 -20.31 41.05 -3.63
CA PHE A 897 -20.26 39.59 -3.73
C PHE A 897 -21.06 38.88 -2.63
N SER A 898 -21.66 37.76 -3.00
CA SER A 898 -22.31 36.82 -2.08
C SER A 898 -21.89 35.38 -2.41
N VAL A 899 -21.86 34.52 -1.38
CA VAL A 899 -21.46 33.12 -1.50
C VAL A 899 -22.49 32.24 -0.79
N VAL A 900 -23.01 31.26 -1.52
CA VAL A 900 -24.01 30.31 -1.05
C VAL A 900 -23.54 28.89 -1.29
N GLU A 901 -23.64 28.05 -0.27
CA GLU A 901 -23.47 26.61 -0.36
C GLU A 901 -24.86 25.96 -0.48
N ASN A 902 -25.09 25.11 -1.48
CA ASN A 902 -26.36 24.37 -1.60
C ASN A 902 -26.15 22.90 -2.00
N PRO A 903 -25.90 22.00 -1.02
CA PRO A 903 -25.62 20.60 -1.30
C PRO A 903 -26.84 19.81 -1.82
N ALA A 904 -28.06 20.34 -1.66
CA ALA A 904 -29.29 19.69 -2.09
C ALA A 904 -29.57 19.85 -3.60
N LEU A 905 -28.93 20.81 -4.27
CA LEU A 905 -29.07 21.01 -5.71
C LEU A 905 -28.26 19.96 -6.48
N ARG A 906 -28.88 19.27 -7.46
CA ARG A 906 -28.26 18.19 -8.23
C ARG A 906 -28.13 18.47 -9.73
N VAL A 907 -28.70 19.58 -10.20
CA VAL A 907 -28.64 20.01 -11.60
C VAL A 907 -28.41 21.51 -11.65
N TYR A 908 -27.46 21.95 -12.48
CA TYR A 908 -27.19 23.35 -12.74
C TYR A 908 -27.06 23.58 -14.25
N GLU A 909 -27.84 24.52 -14.80
CA GLU A 909 -27.88 24.84 -16.24
C GLU A 909 -28.06 23.60 -17.14
N GLY A 910 -28.89 22.65 -16.70
CA GLY A 910 -29.17 21.41 -17.44
C GLY A 910 -28.09 20.33 -17.33
N LYS A 911 -26.98 20.59 -16.61
CA LYS A 911 -25.92 19.62 -16.35
C LYS A 911 -26.06 19.00 -14.96
N PRO A 912 -25.91 17.68 -14.81
CA PRO A 912 -25.75 17.05 -13.50
C PRO A 912 -24.55 17.65 -12.75
N ILE A 913 -24.73 17.92 -11.47
CA ILE A 913 -23.67 18.33 -10.54
C ILE A 913 -23.73 17.44 -9.30
N GLY A 914 -22.64 17.40 -8.53
CA GLY A 914 -22.62 16.71 -7.24
C GLY A 914 -23.76 17.20 -6.32
N GLY A 915 -24.15 16.39 -5.34
CA GLY A 915 -25.19 16.79 -4.38
C GLY A 915 -25.72 15.61 -3.57
N ALA A 916 -26.13 15.89 -2.34
CA ALA A 916 -26.67 14.90 -1.42
C ALA A 916 -27.79 15.52 -0.60
N LEU A 917 -28.85 14.77 -0.30
CA LEU A 917 -29.96 15.22 0.56
C LEU A 917 -29.64 15.09 2.06
N ILE A 918 -28.65 14.26 2.36
CA ILE A 918 -28.16 13.94 3.70
C ILE A 918 -26.64 13.90 3.63
N ASP A 919 -25.98 14.44 4.65
CA ASP A 919 -24.52 14.40 4.78
C ASP A 919 -24.05 13.08 5.42
N ASP A 920 -22.74 12.98 5.64
CA ASP A 920 -22.14 11.76 6.19
C ASP A 920 -22.34 11.60 7.71
N ASP A 921 -22.89 12.62 8.39
CA ASP A 921 -23.32 12.60 9.81
C ASP A 921 -24.79 12.16 9.96
N GLY A 922 -25.49 11.91 8.85
CA GLY A 922 -26.93 11.65 8.87
C GLY A 922 -27.78 12.92 9.02
N VAL A 923 -27.22 14.11 8.79
CA VAL A 923 -27.91 15.39 8.92
C VAL A 923 -28.44 15.85 7.57
N ARG A 924 -29.69 16.31 7.54
CA ARG A 924 -30.32 16.84 6.31
C ARG A 924 -29.58 18.08 5.82
N THR A 925 -29.12 18.03 4.57
CA THR A 925 -28.44 19.15 3.92
C THR A 925 -29.40 20.31 3.64
N ARG A 926 -28.90 21.55 3.65
CA ARG A 926 -29.69 22.74 3.34
C ARG A 926 -28.83 23.82 2.69
N GLU A 927 -29.50 24.79 2.06
CA GLU A 927 -28.82 26.00 1.59
C GLU A 927 -28.25 26.78 2.78
N THR A 928 -26.97 27.14 2.70
CA THR A 928 -26.25 27.90 3.71
C THR A 928 -25.65 29.16 3.08
N LYS A 929 -26.08 30.33 3.57
CA LYS A 929 -25.54 31.63 3.12
C LYS A 929 -24.25 31.92 3.88
N LEU A 930 -23.12 31.62 3.26
CA LEU A 930 -21.80 31.77 3.87
C LEU A 930 -21.33 33.22 3.88
N VAL A 931 -21.43 33.91 2.74
CA VAL A 931 -21.05 35.32 2.60
C VAL A 931 -22.22 36.10 2.02
N ASP A 932 -22.53 37.25 2.61
CA ASP A 932 -23.62 38.12 2.20
C ASP A 932 -23.10 39.56 2.08
N HIS A 933 -23.15 40.12 0.87
CA HIS A 933 -22.65 41.46 0.54
C HIS A 933 -21.20 41.70 1.06
N GLY A 934 -20.34 40.72 0.81
CA GLY A 934 -18.92 40.72 1.18
C GLY A 934 -18.61 40.35 2.63
N VAL A 935 -19.62 40.18 3.50
CA VAL A 935 -19.45 39.89 4.93
C VAL A 935 -19.67 38.41 5.22
N LEU A 936 -18.71 37.75 5.88
CA LEU A 936 -18.83 36.35 6.30
C LEU A 936 -19.91 36.23 7.38
N ARG A 937 -20.95 35.43 7.14
CA ARG A 937 -22.10 35.26 8.05
C ARG A 937 -21.99 34.02 8.92
N THR A 938 -21.51 32.93 8.35
CA THR A 938 -21.34 31.63 9.00
C THR A 938 -20.31 30.80 8.22
N LEU A 939 -19.98 29.63 8.75
CA LEU A 939 -19.15 28.61 8.12
C LEU A 939 -19.89 27.28 8.05
N LEU A 940 -19.33 26.33 7.30
CA LEU A 940 -19.77 24.95 7.26
C LEU A 940 -19.30 24.22 8.53
N ALA A 941 -20.18 23.49 9.19
CA ALA A 941 -19.89 22.80 10.44
C ALA A 941 -20.46 21.38 10.46
N THR A 942 -19.76 20.47 11.15
CA THR A 942 -20.23 19.11 11.44
C THR A 942 -21.05 19.09 12.73
N ARG A 943 -21.36 17.90 13.25
CA ARG A 943 -21.94 17.72 14.59
C ARG A 943 -20.99 18.04 15.75
N VAL A 944 -19.72 18.37 15.47
CA VAL A 944 -18.79 18.94 16.46
C VAL A 944 -18.98 20.45 16.47
N PRO A 945 -19.59 21.03 17.53
CA PRO A 945 -19.92 22.45 17.54
C PRO A 945 -18.67 23.32 17.69
N VAL A 946 -18.69 24.49 17.09
CA VAL A 946 -17.63 25.50 17.20
C VAL A 946 -18.19 26.81 17.77
N ALA A 947 -17.31 27.70 18.21
CA ALA A 947 -17.74 28.98 18.76
C ALA A 947 -18.57 29.76 17.72
N GLY A 948 -19.78 30.16 18.10
CA GLY A 948 -20.70 30.89 17.22
C GLY A 948 -21.54 30.02 16.26
N ILE A 949 -21.23 28.73 16.10
CA ILE A 949 -21.98 27.79 15.25
C ILE A 949 -22.24 26.51 16.06
N SER A 950 -23.41 26.47 16.71
CA SER A 950 -23.76 25.44 17.70
C SER A 950 -24.51 24.23 17.14
N ARG A 951 -24.73 24.17 15.82
CA ARG A 951 -25.42 23.08 15.13
C ARG A 951 -24.74 22.75 13.80
N SER A 952 -24.88 21.50 13.37
CA SER A 952 -24.41 21.07 12.05
C SER A 952 -25.13 21.83 10.93
N THR A 953 -24.39 22.16 9.86
CA THR A 953 -24.96 22.73 8.64
C THR A 953 -25.38 21.66 7.62
N GLY A 954 -25.24 20.37 7.94
CA GLY A 954 -25.46 19.27 7.01
C GLY A 954 -24.36 19.22 5.94
N SER A 955 -23.11 19.39 6.37
CA SER A 955 -21.96 19.61 5.48
C SER A 955 -20.79 18.67 5.76
N ARG A 956 -20.96 17.60 6.55
CA ARG A 956 -19.90 16.59 6.72
C ARG A 956 -19.68 15.82 5.42
N ARG A 957 -18.43 15.81 4.95
CA ARG A 957 -17.93 15.04 3.79
C ARG A 957 -16.67 14.33 4.25
N GLY A 958 -16.73 13.00 4.30
CA GLY A 958 -15.72 12.21 4.98
C GLY A 958 -15.62 12.59 6.46
N ASP A 959 -14.44 12.98 6.92
CA ASP A 959 -14.16 13.23 8.35
C ASP A 959 -14.22 14.71 8.76
N ARG A 960 -14.61 15.62 7.86
CA ARG A 960 -14.67 17.07 8.14
C ARG A 960 -15.85 17.76 7.46
N ALA A 961 -16.08 19.02 7.83
CA ALA A 961 -16.98 19.88 7.06
C ALA A 961 -16.35 20.21 5.71
N GLY A 962 -17.14 20.17 4.64
CA GLY A 962 -16.64 20.37 3.28
C GLY A 962 -17.67 20.96 2.33
N VAL A 963 -17.18 21.66 1.32
CA VAL A 963 -17.98 22.19 0.22
C VAL A 963 -18.49 21.05 -0.65
N THR A 964 -19.73 21.13 -1.08
CA THR A 964 -20.38 20.27 -2.08
C THR A 964 -20.70 21.06 -3.34
N ASN A 965 -21.50 22.13 -3.21
CA ASN A 965 -21.93 22.96 -4.34
C ASN A 965 -21.92 24.43 -3.93
N LEU A 966 -20.90 25.16 -4.35
CA LEU A 966 -20.69 26.55 -3.99
C LEU A 966 -21.06 27.48 -5.15
N PHE A 967 -21.85 28.50 -4.86
CA PHE A 967 -22.29 29.51 -5.82
C PHE A 967 -21.77 30.87 -5.39
N VAL A 968 -20.97 31.49 -6.25
CA VAL A 968 -20.45 32.85 -6.06
C VAL A 968 -21.17 33.78 -7.03
N THR A 969 -21.73 34.87 -6.52
CA THR A 969 -22.46 35.87 -7.33
C THR A 969 -21.92 37.26 -7.09
N THR A 970 -22.07 38.14 -8.09
CA THR A 970 -21.75 39.56 -7.97
C THR A 970 -22.82 40.44 -8.61
N ASP A 971 -23.22 41.50 -7.92
CA ASP A 971 -24.21 42.47 -8.41
C ASP A 971 -23.60 43.55 -9.32
N SER A 972 -22.27 43.60 -9.39
CA SER A 972 -21.49 44.57 -10.20
C SER A 972 -20.74 43.91 -11.35
N GLY A 973 -21.22 42.76 -11.85
CA GLY A 973 -20.54 41.96 -12.87
C GLY A 973 -20.49 42.62 -14.25
N LEU A 974 -19.31 42.58 -14.88
CA LEU A 974 -19.06 43.05 -16.26
C LEU A 974 -19.31 41.93 -17.29
N SER A 975 -19.50 42.27 -18.56
CA SER A 975 -19.35 41.25 -19.63
C SER A 975 -17.89 40.81 -19.76
N ASP A 976 -17.63 39.60 -20.27
CA ASP A 976 -16.27 39.07 -20.42
C ASP A 976 -15.37 39.98 -21.28
N ALA A 977 -15.93 40.58 -22.33
CA ALA A 977 -15.23 41.57 -23.16
C ALA A 977 -14.86 42.84 -22.37
N GLN A 978 -15.79 43.37 -21.57
CA GLN A 978 -15.54 44.53 -20.70
C GLN A 978 -14.52 44.19 -19.59
N LEU A 979 -14.53 42.96 -19.09
CA LEU A 979 -13.59 42.50 -18.07
C LEU A 979 -12.15 42.45 -18.64
N ARG A 980 -11.97 41.90 -19.85
CA ARG A 980 -10.67 41.94 -20.55
C ARG A 980 -10.20 43.36 -20.82
N GLN A 981 -11.09 44.26 -21.27
CA GLN A 981 -10.76 45.68 -21.46
C GLN A 981 -10.35 46.36 -20.15
N ARG A 982 -11.05 46.06 -19.04
CA ARG A 982 -10.70 46.58 -17.71
C ARG A 982 -9.33 46.07 -17.26
N ALA A 983 -9.01 44.81 -17.51
CA ALA A 983 -7.70 44.24 -17.20
C ALA A 983 -6.58 44.96 -17.97
N LEU A 984 -6.75 45.17 -19.28
CA LEU A 984 -5.79 45.92 -20.11
C LEU A 984 -5.62 47.38 -19.66
N ALA A 985 -6.70 48.01 -19.19
CA ALA A 985 -6.61 49.34 -18.59
C ALA A 985 -5.78 49.35 -17.30
N LEU A 986 -5.89 48.31 -16.46
CA LEU A 986 -5.03 48.15 -15.27
C LEU A 986 -3.57 47.88 -15.66
N ALA A 987 -3.32 47.12 -16.72
CA ALA A 987 -1.94 46.88 -17.21
C ALA A 987 -1.30 48.18 -17.69
N LYS A 988 -2.07 49.03 -18.37
CA LYS A 988 -1.63 50.38 -18.76
C LYS A 988 -1.34 51.27 -17.54
N GLN A 989 -2.15 51.17 -16.48
CA GLN A 989 -1.96 51.95 -15.25
C GLN A 989 -0.75 51.48 -14.42
N SER A 990 -0.51 50.18 -14.37
CA SER A 990 0.63 49.57 -13.65
C SER A 990 1.94 49.62 -14.46
N GLY A 991 1.89 50.00 -15.73
CA GLY A 991 3.08 50.09 -16.60
C GLY A 991 3.63 48.74 -17.05
N THR A 992 2.87 47.65 -16.89
CA THR A 992 3.29 46.29 -17.25
C THR A 992 3.20 46.00 -18.76
N GLY A 993 2.35 46.74 -19.48
CA GLY A 993 2.22 46.67 -20.95
C GLY A 993 1.35 45.51 -21.47
N TYR A 994 1.08 44.48 -20.65
CA TYR A 994 0.20 43.35 -20.95
C TYR A 994 -0.43 42.81 -19.65
N VAL A 995 -1.44 41.96 -19.78
CA VAL A 995 -2.12 41.26 -18.65
C VAL A 995 -1.81 39.78 -18.74
N ILE A 996 -1.63 39.08 -17.61
CA ILE A 996 -1.68 37.61 -17.61
C ILE A 996 -3.12 37.13 -17.48
N VAL A 997 -3.55 36.31 -18.44
CA VAL A 997 -4.84 35.63 -18.44
C VAL A 997 -4.59 34.15 -18.13
N VAL A 998 -5.20 33.67 -17.05
CA VAL A 998 -5.13 32.28 -16.60
C VAL A 998 -6.44 31.59 -16.91
N ARG A 999 -6.38 30.48 -17.65
CA ARG A 999 -7.56 29.68 -18.06
C ARG A 999 -7.66 28.39 -17.28
N ARG A 1000 -6.54 27.89 -16.77
CA ARG A 1000 -6.49 26.67 -15.96
C ARG A 1000 -5.30 26.67 -15.01
N LEU A 1001 -5.55 26.32 -13.75
CA LEU A 1001 -4.53 25.95 -12.78
C LEU A 1001 -4.15 24.48 -12.97
N ARG A 1002 -3.01 24.04 -12.45
CA ARG A 1002 -2.65 22.62 -12.53
C ARG A 1002 -3.57 21.80 -11.61
N ASN A 1003 -4.69 21.37 -12.18
CA ASN A 1003 -5.65 20.48 -11.55
C ASN A 1003 -5.48 19.07 -12.12
N GLY A 1004 -4.76 18.25 -11.36
CA GLY A 1004 -4.49 16.86 -11.68
C GLY A 1004 -3.74 16.27 -10.51
N GLY A 1005 -4.34 15.30 -9.83
CA GLY A 1005 -3.80 14.60 -8.66
C GLY A 1005 -2.55 13.75 -8.96
N ALA A 1006 -1.60 14.27 -9.74
CA ALA A 1006 -0.25 13.77 -9.73
C ALA A 1006 0.34 14.11 -8.36
N MET A 1007 0.45 13.09 -7.49
CA MET A 1007 1.26 13.19 -6.30
C MET A 1007 2.66 13.69 -6.69
N PRO A 1008 3.27 14.61 -5.93
CA PRO A 1008 4.65 15.01 -6.16
C PRO A 1008 5.53 13.76 -6.30
N ARG A 1009 6.18 13.58 -7.45
CA ARG A 1009 7.11 12.46 -7.63
C ARG A 1009 8.36 12.73 -6.80
N GLY A 1010 8.62 11.87 -5.83
CA GLY A 1010 9.81 11.92 -4.97
C GLY A 1010 9.58 12.63 -3.64
N PHE A 1011 10.24 12.11 -2.61
CA PHE A 1011 10.13 12.56 -1.22
C PHE A 1011 10.46 14.05 -1.03
N ALA A 1012 11.45 14.56 -1.75
CA ALA A 1012 11.85 15.98 -1.67
C ALA A 1012 10.74 16.93 -2.12
N ALA A 1013 10.01 16.59 -3.19
CA ALA A 1013 8.89 17.40 -3.68
C ALA A 1013 7.70 17.37 -2.70
N MET A 1014 7.49 16.23 -2.03
CA MET A 1014 6.48 16.09 -0.97
C MET A 1014 6.84 16.92 0.27
N ILE A 1015 8.08 16.85 0.76
CA ILE A 1015 8.59 17.65 1.89
C ILE A 1015 8.53 19.16 1.57
N ALA A 1016 8.94 19.55 0.36
CA ALA A 1016 8.89 20.95 -0.09
C ALA A 1016 7.46 21.49 -0.06
N ALA A 1017 6.49 20.72 -0.56
CA ALA A 1017 5.07 21.06 -0.50
C ALA A 1017 4.53 21.17 0.94
N MET A 1018 5.10 20.42 1.89
CA MET A 1018 4.71 20.46 3.31
C MET A 1018 5.34 21.61 4.11
N SER A 1019 6.47 22.15 3.66
CA SER A 1019 7.25 23.17 4.38
C SER A 1019 6.85 24.62 4.09
N SER A 1020 5.99 24.87 3.09
CA SER A 1020 5.63 26.22 2.65
C SER A 1020 4.40 26.78 3.38
N SER A 1021 4.51 27.11 4.67
CA SER A 1021 3.39 27.65 5.46
C SER A 1021 3.36 29.18 5.60
N GLU A 1022 4.45 29.90 5.29
CA GLU A 1022 4.52 31.36 5.54
C GLU A 1022 4.25 32.27 4.33
N GLN A 1023 4.27 31.78 3.07
CA GLN A 1023 4.13 32.61 1.86
C GLN A 1023 2.86 32.34 1.01
N GLY A 1024 1.94 31.50 1.50
CA GLY A 1024 0.79 30.98 0.73
C GLY A 1024 1.19 29.88 -0.27
N PRO A 1025 0.23 29.08 -0.77
CA PRO A 1025 0.53 27.98 -1.68
C PRO A 1025 1.07 28.50 -3.02
N SER A 1026 2.19 27.94 -3.48
CA SER A 1026 2.67 28.17 -4.84
C SER A 1026 1.88 27.29 -5.81
N VAL A 1027 0.95 27.88 -6.57
CA VAL A 1027 0.05 27.12 -7.46
C VAL A 1027 0.58 27.14 -8.90
N PRO A 1028 0.93 26.00 -9.50
CA PRO A 1028 1.37 25.96 -10.89
C PRO A 1028 0.23 26.34 -11.85
N LEU A 1029 0.53 27.22 -12.80
CA LEU A 1029 -0.37 27.59 -13.87
C LEU A 1029 -0.17 26.64 -15.05
N ALA A 1030 -1.26 26.03 -15.51
CA ALA A 1030 -1.21 24.99 -16.53
C ALA A 1030 -1.70 25.47 -17.91
N ASP A 1031 -2.52 26.52 -17.93
CA ASP A 1031 -2.87 27.24 -19.16
C ASP A 1031 -2.96 28.74 -18.85
N ALA A 1032 -1.95 29.49 -19.30
CA ALA A 1032 -1.86 30.92 -19.11
C ALA A 1032 -1.22 31.59 -20.34
N VAL A 1033 -1.68 32.82 -20.62
CA VAL A 1033 -1.21 33.64 -21.75
C VAL A 1033 -0.99 35.08 -21.31
N LYS A 1034 -0.10 35.80 -21.99
CA LYS A 1034 -0.05 37.26 -22.00
C LYS A 1034 -1.10 37.76 -22.97
N LEU A 1035 -1.89 38.74 -22.56
CA LEU A 1035 -2.85 39.44 -23.40
C LEU A 1035 -2.39 40.90 -23.57
N TYR A 1036 -2.18 41.32 -24.82
CA TYR A 1036 -1.70 42.65 -25.15
C TYR A 1036 -2.84 43.57 -25.63
N PRO A 1037 -2.64 44.91 -25.66
CA PRO A 1037 -3.69 45.87 -26.00
C PRO A 1037 -4.29 45.73 -27.40
N ASP A 1038 -3.57 45.13 -28.35
CA ASP A 1038 -4.03 44.83 -29.72
C ASP A 1038 -4.87 43.54 -29.81
N GLY A 1039 -4.98 42.81 -28.70
CA GLY A 1039 -5.72 41.55 -28.58
C GLY A 1039 -4.88 40.31 -28.87
N HIS A 1040 -3.58 40.43 -29.12
CA HIS A 1040 -2.72 39.25 -29.32
C HIS A 1040 -2.48 38.52 -28.01
N GLU A 1041 -2.37 37.19 -28.12
CA GLU A 1041 -2.11 36.30 -26.98
C GLU A 1041 -0.81 35.50 -27.18
N GLU A 1042 0.03 35.47 -26.15
CA GLU A 1042 1.27 34.69 -26.11
C GLU A 1042 1.25 33.69 -24.94
N PRO A 1043 1.45 32.38 -25.16
CA PRO A 1043 1.56 31.41 -24.08
C PRO A 1043 2.71 31.73 -23.12
N ILE A 1044 2.54 31.40 -21.84
CA ILE A 1044 3.63 31.41 -20.85
C ILE A 1044 3.92 29.99 -20.35
N ARG A 1045 5.19 29.67 -20.11
CA ARG A 1045 5.62 28.38 -19.55
C ARG A 1045 6.00 28.55 -18.08
N GLY A 1046 5.80 27.50 -17.28
CA GLY A 1046 6.41 27.36 -15.96
C GLY A 1046 6.16 28.59 -15.11
N ALA A 1047 4.89 28.90 -14.88
CA ALA A 1047 4.46 30.04 -14.09
C ALA A 1047 3.86 29.53 -12.77
N LEU A 1048 4.34 30.05 -11.65
CA LEU A 1048 3.86 29.74 -10.32
C LEU A 1048 3.13 30.95 -9.76
N LEU A 1049 1.85 30.78 -9.45
CA LEU A 1049 1.09 31.76 -8.70
C LEU A 1049 1.64 31.83 -7.27
N SER A 1050 2.01 33.02 -6.80
CA SER A 1050 2.58 33.23 -5.48
C SER A 1050 1.86 34.36 -4.75
N GLY A 1051 1.66 34.22 -3.43
CA GLY A 1051 1.17 35.31 -2.58
C GLY A 1051 -0.34 35.59 -2.67
N VAL A 1052 -1.11 34.75 -3.37
CA VAL A 1052 -2.58 34.81 -3.32
C VAL A 1052 -3.05 34.07 -2.08
N THR A 1053 -3.68 34.79 -1.17
CA THR A 1053 -4.23 34.25 0.08
C THR A 1053 -5.72 34.53 0.15
N THR A 1054 -6.41 33.97 1.14
CA THR A 1054 -7.82 34.30 1.43
C THR A 1054 -8.06 35.81 1.56
N ALA A 1055 -7.09 36.56 2.10
CA ALA A 1055 -7.19 38.01 2.24
C ALA A 1055 -7.16 38.75 0.89
N SER A 1056 -6.48 38.21 -0.13
CA SER A 1056 -6.41 38.79 -1.47
C SER A 1056 -7.80 38.93 -2.11
N PHE A 1057 -8.73 38.03 -1.79
CA PHE A 1057 -10.09 38.06 -2.32
C PHE A 1057 -10.91 39.27 -1.83
N LYS A 1058 -10.49 39.99 -0.78
CA LYS A 1058 -11.14 41.23 -0.34
C LYS A 1058 -11.02 42.37 -1.35
N ASN A 1059 -10.02 42.29 -2.24
CA ASN A 1059 -9.62 43.34 -3.16
C ASN A 1059 -9.77 42.92 -4.64
N ILE A 1060 -10.68 42.00 -4.95
CA ILE A 1060 -11.01 41.67 -6.35
C ILE A 1060 -11.40 42.96 -7.08
N ALA A 1061 -10.68 43.27 -8.16
CA ALA A 1061 -10.79 44.54 -8.88
C ALA A 1061 -12.03 44.59 -9.77
N ALA A 1062 -12.41 43.46 -10.36
CA ALA A 1062 -13.65 43.27 -11.12
C ALA A 1062 -13.96 41.78 -11.28
N ALA A 1063 -15.20 41.47 -11.67
CA ALA A 1063 -15.59 40.11 -12.04
C ALA A 1063 -16.61 40.10 -13.19
N SER A 1064 -16.74 38.95 -13.84
CA SER A 1064 -17.74 38.75 -14.89
C SER A 1064 -19.15 38.58 -14.32
N ARG A 1065 -20.15 38.83 -15.16
CA ARG A 1065 -21.56 38.48 -14.90
C ARG A 1065 -21.82 37.00 -15.20
N SER A 1066 -21.16 36.47 -16.23
CA SER A 1066 -21.17 35.03 -16.55
C SER A 1066 -20.49 34.26 -15.42
N ARG A 1067 -20.94 33.03 -15.17
CA ARG A 1067 -20.34 32.12 -14.18
C ARG A 1067 -19.98 30.82 -14.87
N THR A 1068 -18.92 30.18 -14.41
CA THR A 1068 -18.50 28.88 -14.90
C THR A 1068 -18.62 27.87 -13.78
N ALA A 1069 -19.27 26.74 -14.06
CA ALA A 1069 -19.30 25.59 -13.18
C ALA A 1069 -18.07 24.72 -13.43
N ALA A 1070 -17.26 24.48 -12.40
CA ALA A 1070 -16.17 23.52 -12.42
C ALA A 1070 -16.37 22.49 -11.30
N THR A 1071 -16.44 21.22 -11.68
CA THR A 1071 -16.44 20.10 -10.74
C THR A 1071 -15.01 19.65 -10.53
N LEU A 1072 -14.57 19.66 -9.27
CA LEU A 1072 -13.21 19.40 -8.85
C LEU A 1072 -13.20 18.27 -7.84
N SER A 1073 -12.13 17.48 -7.80
CA SER A 1073 -11.92 16.52 -6.71
C SER A 1073 -11.50 17.27 -5.45
N THR A 1074 -12.11 16.96 -4.31
CA THR A 1074 -11.73 17.47 -2.99
C THR A 1074 -10.60 16.66 -2.35
N ALA A 1075 -10.21 15.52 -2.96
CA ALA A 1075 -9.17 14.61 -2.47
C ALA A 1075 -7.72 15.13 -2.69
N GLY A 1076 -7.54 16.30 -3.31
CA GLY A 1076 -6.25 16.81 -3.76
C GLY A 1076 -5.44 17.67 -2.77
N GLY A 1077 -5.88 17.83 -1.53
CA GLY A 1077 -5.18 18.64 -0.55
C GLY A 1077 -4.47 17.80 0.51
N LEU A 1078 -3.14 17.71 0.45
CA LEU A 1078 -2.26 17.51 1.63
C LEU A 1078 -2.32 18.71 2.59
N GLU A 1079 -3.46 19.40 2.64
CA GLU A 1079 -3.74 20.46 3.60
C GLU A 1079 -4.02 19.78 4.94
N GLY A 1080 -2.93 19.54 5.66
CA GLY A 1080 -2.90 19.04 7.04
C GLY A 1080 -1.50 18.68 7.56
N GLY A 1081 -0.43 18.94 6.81
CA GLY A 1081 0.96 18.81 7.30
C GLY A 1081 1.27 17.45 7.92
N MET A 1082 2.14 17.43 8.94
CA MET A 1082 2.51 16.20 9.67
C MET A 1082 1.31 15.54 10.37
N LEU A 1083 0.26 16.29 10.72
CA LEU A 1083 -0.98 15.76 11.29
C LEU A 1083 -1.77 14.95 10.24
N ALA A 1084 -1.75 15.38 8.98
CA ALA A 1084 -2.24 14.58 7.86
C ALA A 1084 -1.35 13.36 7.65
N MET A 1085 -0.03 13.39 7.83
CA MET A 1085 0.80 12.16 7.79
C MET A 1085 0.49 11.19 8.93
N VAL A 1086 0.23 11.69 10.13
CA VAL A 1086 -0.26 10.90 11.29
C VAL A 1086 -1.73 10.48 11.12
N ARG A 1087 -2.48 11.07 10.17
CA ARG A 1087 -3.85 10.71 9.75
C ARG A 1087 -3.95 10.16 8.32
N LEU A 1088 -2.82 9.90 7.67
CA LEU A 1088 -2.66 9.22 6.37
C LEU A 1088 -2.06 7.83 6.60
N ILE A 1089 -1.67 7.58 7.84
CA ILE A 1089 -1.41 6.30 8.48
C ILE A 1089 -2.03 6.53 9.88
N PRO A 1090 -3.34 6.36 10.20
CA PRO A 1090 -4.46 5.54 9.68
C PRO A 1090 -5.26 6.21 8.56
N GLY A 1091 -6.29 5.54 8.03
CA GLY A 1091 -7.18 6.12 7.01
C GLY A 1091 -6.99 5.46 5.65
N GLY A 1092 -6.77 4.14 5.66
CA GLY A 1092 -6.72 3.32 4.46
C GLY A 1092 -7.92 3.61 3.56
N PHE A 1093 -7.67 4.28 2.43
CA PHE A 1093 -8.53 4.29 1.26
C PHE A 1093 -9.94 4.89 1.39
N ARG A 1094 -10.34 5.55 2.49
CA ARG A 1094 -11.66 6.22 2.57
C ARG A 1094 -11.86 7.28 1.46
N GLY A 1095 -10.77 7.92 1.01
CA GLY A 1095 -10.79 8.94 -0.05
C GLY A 1095 -10.35 8.49 -1.45
N ILE A 1096 -10.03 7.21 -1.68
CA ILE A 1096 -9.50 6.75 -2.98
C ILE A 1096 -10.62 6.20 -3.88
N PHE A 1097 -11.64 5.53 -3.32
CA PHE A 1097 -12.63 4.81 -4.13
C PHE A 1097 -13.88 5.59 -4.51
N ALA A 1098 -14.09 6.76 -3.89
CA ALA A 1098 -15.02 7.76 -4.39
C ALA A 1098 -14.27 9.07 -4.42
N LEU A 1099 -14.05 9.59 -5.62
CA LEU A 1099 -13.63 10.97 -5.79
C LEU A 1099 -14.75 11.83 -5.16
N GLU A 1100 -14.56 12.27 -3.93
CA GLU A 1100 -15.41 13.33 -3.40
C GLU A 1100 -15.22 14.53 -4.34
N THR A 1101 -16.32 14.96 -4.96
CA THR A 1101 -16.31 16.08 -5.89
C THR A 1101 -17.09 17.24 -5.31
N ALA A 1102 -16.54 18.44 -5.47
CA ALA A 1102 -17.24 19.68 -5.19
C ALA A 1102 -17.41 20.46 -6.49
N THR A 1103 -18.58 21.06 -6.68
CA THR A 1103 -18.85 21.94 -7.82
C THR A 1103 -18.79 23.39 -7.38
N TYR A 1104 -17.92 24.17 -8.02
CA TYR A 1104 -17.76 25.60 -7.78
C TYR A 1104 -18.30 26.36 -9.00
N VAL A 1105 -19.31 27.19 -8.77
CA VAL A 1105 -19.92 28.07 -9.78
C VAL A 1105 -19.48 29.50 -9.51
N VAL A 1106 -18.44 29.93 -10.22
CA VAL A 1106 -17.69 31.16 -9.91
C VAL A 1106 -17.62 32.07 -11.15
N PRO A 1107 -17.75 33.40 -11.02
CA PRO A 1107 -17.46 34.33 -12.12
C PRO A 1107 -15.96 34.40 -12.40
N SER A 1108 -15.56 34.82 -13.59
CA SER A 1108 -14.17 35.18 -13.89
C SER A 1108 -13.74 36.33 -12.95
N LEU A 1109 -12.51 36.26 -12.43
CA LEU A 1109 -12.01 37.17 -11.39
C LEU A 1109 -10.79 37.93 -11.89
N LEU A 1110 -10.82 39.27 -11.77
CA LEU A 1110 -9.69 40.14 -12.07
C LEU A 1110 -9.07 40.65 -10.76
N PHE A 1111 -7.78 40.40 -10.59
CA PHE A 1111 -6.96 41.00 -9.54
C PHE A 1111 -6.10 42.11 -10.13
N ASP A 1112 -5.89 43.17 -9.38
CA ASP A 1112 -5.10 44.34 -9.77
C ASP A 1112 -3.59 44.10 -9.66
N ASP A 1113 -3.16 43.33 -8.66
CA ASP A 1113 -1.77 42.97 -8.44
C ASP A 1113 -1.62 41.54 -7.90
N VAL A 1114 -1.00 40.68 -8.71
CA VAL A 1114 -0.69 39.28 -8.39
C VAL A 1114 0.73 38.97 -8.87
N ALA A 1115 1.48 38.28 -8.01
CA ALA A 1115 2.82 37.83 -8.33
C ALA A 1115 2.80 36.44 -8.98
N ILE A 1116 3.44 36.35 -10.14
CA ILE A 1116 3.77 35.13 -10.86
C ILE A 1116 5.29 35.00 -10.85
N ARG A 1117 5.76 33.88 -10.30
CA ARG A 1117 7.19 33.55 -10.20
C ARG A 1117 7.53 32.45 -11.19
N LYS A 1118 8.80 32.44 -11.62
CA LYS A 1118 9.37 31.28 -12.28
C LYS A 1118 9.61 30.20 -11.21
N PRO A 1119 9.42 28.91 -11.53
CA PRO A 1119 9.94 27.83 -10.73
C PRO A 1119 11.42 28.07 -10.45
N THR A 1120 11.84 27.80 -9.22
CA THR A 1120 13.25 27.53 -8.96
C THR A 1120 13.65 26.39 -9.88
N ALA A 1121 14.70 26.60 -10.67
CA ALA A 1121 15.19 25.59 -11.59
C ALA A 1121 15.66 24.38 -10.77
N ASP A 1122 14.80 23.37 -10.63
CA ASP A 1122 15.30 22.02 -10.48
C ASP A 1122 15.98 21.73 -11.81
N ASN A 1123 17.31 21.74 -11.80
CA ASN A 1123 18.15 21.40 -12.94
C ASN A 1123 18.03 19.90 -13.26
N ALA A 1124 16.80 19.42 -13.50
CA ALA A 1124 16.58 18.07 -13.97
C ALA A 1124 17.18 17.98 -15.38
N ALA A 1125 18.30 17.27 -15.47
CA ALA A 1125 18.98 17.04 -16.73
C ALA A 1125 18.00 16.41 -17.76
N PRO A 1126 18.14 16.74 -19.06
CA PRO A 1126 17.38 16.08 -20.11
C PRO A 1126 17.53 14.57 -20.06
N PRO A 1127 16.55 13.81 -20.61
CA PRO A 1127 16.75 12.40 -20.86
C PRO A 1127 18.13 12.24 -21.49
N ALA A 1128 18.97 11.36 -20.94
CA ALA A 1128 20.34 11.17 -21.40
C ALA A 1128 20.41 10.74 -22.88
N PHE A 1129 19.28 10.28 -23.44
CA PHE A 1129 19.08 9.90 -24.84
C PHE A 1129 17.58 9.87 -25.22
N GLY A 1130 17.28 9.92 -26.53
CA GLY A 1130 15.91 9.99 -27.05
C GLY A 1130 15.09 8.69 -26.91
N PRO A 1131 13.75 8.78 -26.97
CA PRO A 1131 12.85 7.62 -26.86
C PRO A 1131 12.99 6.63 -28.04
N PRO A 1132 12.50 5.38 -27.89
CA PRO A 1132 12.65 4.35 -28.92
C PRO A 1132 11.92 4.65 -30.24
N TRP A 1133 10.92 5.54 -30.22
CA TRP A 1133 10.18 5.98 -31.41
C TRP A 1133 10.77 7.23 -32.09
N SER A 1134 11.80 7.88 -31.51
CA SER A 1134 12.41 9.08 -32.12
C SER A 1134 13.53 8.75 -33.11
N ALA A 1135 13.83 7.48 -33.39
CA ALA A 1135 14.91 7.11 -34.28
C ALA A 1135 14.52 7.34 -35.75
N LYS A 1136 15.19 8.32 -36.37
CA LYS A 1136 15.54 8.33 -37.79
C LYS A 1136 16.98 7.88 -37.94
#